data_AF-A0A9P7M9S2-F1
#
_entry.id   AF-A0A9P7M9S2-F1
#
_cell.length_a   1.000
_cell.length_b   1.000
_cell.length_c   1.000
_cell.angle_alpha   90.00
_cell.angle_beta   90.00
_cell.angle_gamma   90.00
#
_symmetry.space_group_name_H-M   'P 1'
#
loop_
_entity.id
_entity.type
_entity.pdbx_description
1 polymer ?
#
loop_
_entity_poly.entity_id
_entity_poly.type
_entity_poly.pdbx_seq_one_letter_code
_entity_poly.pdbx_strand_id
1 'polypeptide(L)'
;MESLKVHNSLKPGAPVPFVPIEPGKVSWYACGPTVYDSSHLGHARNYVSSDIIRRIMMHYFQLKVTYVMNMTDVDDKIIIKARRQRLLDLEKKKNCSKQELRELGLAAFRAYVANNLSLLADDASKLDETEYITRRDAAYGRVLTGGTLSGEGKPGDAEAKIKMHLGNMNAAAEALKQDAIFPGADEVLLPYLDSLYKETVDTTDQTIFTDLTKRMEALFLEDMDNLNVLRPDVITRVTEYVPQIAQFVEQVVDKGFAYEAEGSVYFDIGAFEAAGNTYARLRPESKNDKSLQEEGEGSLSKNLGGKRGPGDFALWKKSKAGEPFWPSRWGNGRPGWHIECSVMASDILGSQMDVHSGGIDLAFPHHDNELAQSEAYFCQHGKGEHTWVNYFLHMGHLSITGSKMSKSLKNFQTIADALATNYTARSMRIVFLMGRWNDGVEISPDMRAQSDNWESTISNFFTNTKSWLMEAGINNGIKNLSISKDDSPVVGLLADLEQAKKDLEAALTNSFDTPRAMLVILRLVNTANIYVKENKDFDLSHIEAVARWITKIVGIFGLDSNASPPYDGLGWASPIAADVDPKKAVLPYSEVLKTIKAEVAALSLSSETLSALLSHDPAPDFESTASSGTRDIELLSFPYLRLVSQIRDELRRLVPSQTPDTKRALLTMTDRIRDADLTNLGVYLDDRPDGQPSLIKFIPAEELIRAREEKAAREAEKAAKKEEARLAREKAEQEAREKAKVRPEDMFKEDERYGAWDEAGLPTKMKDGSDVPKSQAKSLKKMWEKQRKAHEELKAKGGL
;
A
#
# COMPACT_ATOMS: atom_id res chain seq x y z
N MET A 1 -21.83 -16.23 20.55
CA MET A 1 -21.29 -17.15 19.53
C MET A 1 -22.38 -17.67 18.59
N GLU A 2 -23.60 -17.98 19.09
CA GLU A 2 -24.75 -18.40 18.25
C GLU A 2 -25.18 -17.39 17.15
N SER A 3 -24.64 -16.17 17.17
CA SER A 3 -24.99 -15.10 16.25
C SER A 3 -24.02 -14.89 15.08
N LEU A 4 -22.73 -15.30 15.17
CA LEU A 4 -21.74 -15.00 14.13
C LEU A 4 -22.13 -15.70 12.82
N LYS A 5 -22.23 -14.92 11.74
CA LYS A 5 -22.44 -15.41 10.40
C LYS A 5 -21.26 -15.00 9.53
N VAL A 6 -20.87 -15.86 8.60
CA VAL A 6 -19.76 -15.60 7.67
C VAL A 6 -20.17 -15.89 6.25
N HIS A 7 -19.69 -15.11 5.29
CA HIS A 7 -19.71 -15.54 3.90
C HIS A 7 -18.88 -16.82 3.78
N ASN A 8 -19.43 -17.81 3.09
CA ASN A 8 -18.78 -19.09 2.84
C ASN A 8 -18.86 -19.38 1.36
N SER A 9 -17.72 -19.50 0.67
CA SER A 9 -17.72 -19.75 -0.76
C SER A 9 -18.33 -21.09 -1.17
N LEU A 10 -18.44 -22.06 -0.25
CA LEU A 10 -19.21 -23.30 -0.47
C LEU A 10 -20.73 -23.08 -0.50
N LYS A 11 -21.21 -21.95 0.03
CA LYS A 11 -22.63 -21.58 0.11
C LYS A 11 -22.78 -20.13 -0.36
N PRO A 12 -22.65 -19.87 -1.67
CA PRO A 12 -22.70 -18.51 -2.20
C PRO A 12 -24.04 -17.84 -1.86
N GLY A 13 -23.98 -16.54 -1.56
CA GLY A 13 -25.14 -15.74 -1.15
C GLY A 13 -24.95 -15.11 0.23
N ALA A 14 -26.04 -15.09 1.01
CA ALA A 14 -26.05 -14.45 2.32
C ALA A 14 -25.13 -15.18 3.33
N PRO A 15 -24.53 -14.46 4.30
CA PRO A 15 -23.72 -15.09 5.35
C PRO A 15 -24.46 -16.21 6.09
N VAL A 16 -23.75 -17.31 6.34
CA VAL A 16 -24.27 -18.50 7.03
C VAL A 16 -23.75 -18.57 8.46
N PRO A 17 -24.47 -19.19 9.42
CA PRO A 17 -23.98 -19.33 10.80
C PRO A 17 -22.60 -19.99 10.86
N PHE A 18 -21.70 -19.40 11.64
CA PHE A 18 -20.38 -19.94 11.94
C PHE A 18 -20.44 -20.79 13.21
N VAL A 19 -20.23 -22.09 13.06
CA VAL A 19 -20.24 -23.06 14.14
C VAL A 19 -18.91 -23.82 14.08
N PRO A 20 -17.97 -23.57 15.02
CA PRO A 20 -16.71 -24.30 15.02
C PRO A 20 -16.91 -25.77 15.37
N ILE A 21 -16.02 -26.63 14.87
CA ILE A 21 -15.97 -28.07 15.16
C ILE A 21 -15.86 -28.29 16.67
N GLU A 22 -14.96 -27.56 17.33
CA GLU A 22 -14.85 -27.54 18.78
C GLU A 22 -15.27 -26.16 19.32
N PRO A 23 -16.25 -26.06 20.24
CA PRO A 23 -16.70 -24.80 20.79
C PRO A 23 -15.55 -23.92 21.32
N GLY A 24 -15.46 -22.69 20.81
CA GLY A 24 -14.45 -21.72 21.23
C GLY A 24 -13.06 -21.88 20.60
N LYS A 25 -12.83 -22.90 19.76
CA LYS A 25 -11.59 -23.08 19.00
C LYS A 25 -11.85 -23.02 17.50
N VAL A 26 -10.86 -22.61 16.73
CA VAL A 26 -10.94 -22.54 15.27
C VAL A 26 -9.65 -23.07 14.66
N SER A 27 -9.74 -24.14 13.87
CA SER A 27 -8.66 -24.60 13.00
C SER A 27 -8.71 -23.86 11.67
N TRP A 28 -7.64 -23.14 11.33
CA TRP A 28 -7.60 -22.29 10.15
C TRP A 28 -6.34 -22.58 9.32
N TYR A 29 -6.51 -23.05 8.08
CA TYR A 29 -5.45 -23.12 7.08
C TYR A 29 -5.56 -22.01 6.02
N ALA A 30 -4.46 -21.31 5.74
CA ALA A 30 -4.41 -20.29 4.70
C ALA A 30 -3.34 -20.63 3.66
N CYS A 31 -3.69 -20.58 2.38
CA CYS A 31 -2.70 -20.72 1.32
C CYS A 31 -1.72 -19.55 1.36
N GLY A 32 -0.43 -19.87 1.51
CA GLY A 32 0.64 -18.90 1.50
C GLY A 32 1.24 -18.66 0.10
N PRO A 33 2.33 -17.89 0.02
CA PRO A 33 2.88 -17.45 -1.26
C PRO A 33 3.72 -18.54 -1.95
N THR A 34 3.76 -18.49 -3.28
CA THR A 34 4.86 -19.08 -4.05
C THR A 34 6.10 -18.19 -3.92
N VAL A 35 7.13 -18.67 -3.23
CA VAL A 35 8.32 -17.88 -2.85
C VAL A 35 9.36 -17.79 -3.97
N TYR A 36 8.96 -17.23 -5.12
CA TYR A 36 9.84 -17.01 -6.27
C TYR A 36 10.16 -15.53 -6.53
N ASP A 37 9.38 -14.59 -5.97
CA ASP A 37 9.54 -13.16 -6.19
C ASP A 37 8.99 -12.32 -5.03
N SER A 38 9.30 -11.04 -5.03
CA SER A 38 8.82 -10.08 -4.03
C SER A 38 7.30 -9.98 -3.98
N SER A 39 6.78 -9.66 -2.79
CA SER A 39 5.35 -9.51 -2.59
C SER A 39 4.82 -8.19 -3.11
N HIS A 40 3.57 -8.20 -3.57
CA HIS A 40 2.89 -7.04 -4.12
C HIS A 40 1.60 -6.71 -3.38
N LEU A 41 1.00 -5.57 -3.71
CA LEU A 41 -0.22 -5.09 -3.04
C LEU A 41 -1.40 -6.09 -3.09
N GLY A 42 -1.51 -6.93 -4.12
CA GLY A 42 -2.49 -8.04 -4.12
C GLY A 42 -2.29 -9.05 -2.97
N HIS A 43 -1.04 -9.39 -2.62
CA HIS A 43 -0.75 -10.21 -1.45
C HIS A 43 -1.08 -9.45 -0.16
N ALA A 44 -0.73 -8.16 -0.09
CA ALA A 44 -1.09 -7.32 1.06
C ALA A 44 -2.61 -7.34 1.29
N ARG A 45 -3.41 -7.18 0.23
CA ARG A 45 -4.87 -7.27 0.32
C ARG A 45 -5.33 -8.61 0.93
N ASN A 46 -4.78 -9.73 0.45
CA ASN A 46 -5.13 -11.05 0.98
C ASN A 46 -4.75 -11.21 2.46
N TYR A 47 -3.47 -11.05 2.80
CA TYR A 47 -2.95 -11.38 4.12
C TYR A 47 -3.34 -10.37 5.19
N VAL A 48 -3.42 -9.08 4.87
CA VAL A 48 -3.89 -8.06 5.82
C VAL A 48 -5.38 -8.22 6.12
N SER A 49 -6.20 -8.53 5.11
CA SER A 49 -7.64 -8.76 5.34
C SER A 49 -7.86 -10.05 6.15
N SER A 50 -7.08 -11.10 5.88
CA SER A 50 -7.06 -12.34 6.69
C SER A 50 -6.69 -12.06 8.15
N ASP A 51 -5.64 -11.27 8.37
CA ASP A 51 -5.18 -10.86 9.69
C ASP A 51 -6.23 -10.06 10.47
N ILE A 52 -6.90 -9.11 9.81
CA ILE A 52 -8.00 -8.34 10.43
C ILE A 52 -9.10 -9.29 10.90
N ILE A 53 -9.53 -10.23 10.06
CA ILE A 53 -10.56 -11.22 10.43
C ILE A 53 -10.06 -12.11 11.57
N ARG A 54 -8.84 -12.62 11.49
CA ARG A 54 -8.20 -13.43 12.55
C ARG A 54 -8.20 -12.68 13.89
N ARG A 55 -7.79 -11.41 13.90
CA ARG A 55 -7.78 -10.58 15.11
C ARG A 55 -9.19 -10.31 15.65
N ILE A 56 -10.19 -10.08 14.79
CA ILE A 56 -11.59 -9.96 15.21
C ILE A 56 -12.07 -11.26 15.86
N MET A 57 -11.79 -12.42 15.27
CA MET A 57 -12.13 -13.72 15.85
C MET A 57 -11.45 -13.93 17.21
N MET A 58 -10.15 -13.60 17.31
CA MET A 58 -9.37 -13.80 18.53
C MET A 58 -9.71 -12.84 19.67
N HIS A 59 -9.89 -11.56 19.37
CA HIS A 59 -9.90 -10.50 20.39
C HIS A 59 -11.27 -9.85 20.59
N TYR A 60 -12.17 -9.92 19.60
CA TYR A 60 -13.55 -9.49 19.76
C TYR A 60 -14.46 -10.66 20.14
N PHE A 61 -14.41 -11.75 19.37
CA PHE A 61 -15.21 -12.96 19.63
C PHE A 61 -14.55 -13.95 20.61
N GLN A 62 -13.31 -13.68 21.05
CA GLN A 62 -12.58 -14.46 22.06
C GLN A 62 -12.40 -15.94 21.67
N LEU A 63 -12.19 -16.21 20.38
CA LEU A 63 -11.94 -17.54 19.85
C LEU A 63 -10.45 -17.88 19.90
N LYS A 64 -10.13 -19.12 20.26
CA LYS A 64 -8.76 -19.65 20.15
C LYS A 64 -8.52 -20.13 18.72
N VAL A 65 -7.87 -19.30 17.91
CA VAL A 65 -7.51 -19.65 16.53
C VAL A 65 -6.16 -20.35 16.50
N THR A 66 -6.08 -21.50 15.81
CA THR A 66 -4.82 -22.13 15.38
C THR A 66 -4.69 -21.88 13.88
N TYR A 67 -3.75 -21.02 13.51
CA TYR A 67 -3.56 -20.54 12.13
C TYR A 67 -2.31 -21.17 11.51
N VAL A 68 -2.52 -21.92 10.44
CA VAL A 68 -1.49 -22.64 9.68
C VAL A 68 -1.37 -22.03 8.29
N MET A 69 -0.15 -21.86 7.80
CA MET A 69 0.10 -21.33 6.45
C MET A 69 1.27 -22.04 5.81
N ASN A 70 1.15 -22.44 4.54
CA ASN A 70 2.27 -23.03 3.82
C ASN A 70 3.17 -21.97 3.17
N MET A 71 4.35 -22.40 2.75
CA MET A 71 5.17 -21.74 1.76
C MET A 71 5.32 -22.69 0.58
N THR A 72 4.85 -22.28 -0.60
CA THR A 72 5.10 -23.05 -1.82
C THR A 72 6.52 -22.79 -2.29
N ASP A 73 7.43 -23.67 -1.89
CA ASP A 73 8.87 -23.62 -2.21
C ASP A 73 9.28 -24.66 -3.28
N VAL A 74 8.30 -25.31 -3.91
CA VAL A 74 8.46 -26.14 -5.11
C VAL A 74 7.39 -25.72 -6.12
N ASP A 75 7.80 -25.09 -7.23
CA ASP A 75 6.89 -24.71 -8.32
C ASP A 75 7.68 -24.50 -9.62
N ASP A 76 7.01 -24.60 -10.77
CA ASP A 76 7.62 -24.37 -12.08
C ASP A 76 8.28 -22.99 -12.18
N LYS A 77 7.66 -21.95 -11.59
CA LYS A 77 8.21 -20.58 -11.58
C LYS A 77 9.51 -20.49 -10.80
N ILE A 78 9.59 -21.18 -9.66
CA ILE A 78 10.80 -21.26 -8.82
C ILE A 78 11.91 -21.97 -9.60
N ILE A 79 11.60 -23.14 -10.15
CA ILE A 79 12.56 -23.98 -10.87
C ILE A 79 13.16 -23.22 -12.04
N ILE A 80 12.31 -22.59 -12.86
CA ILE A 80 12.75 -21.82 -14.03
C ILE A 80 13.59 -20.62 -13.61
N LYS A 81 13.17 -19.84 -12.60
CA LYS A 81 13.89 -18.63 -12.17
C LYS A 81 15.25 -18.96 -11.57
N ALA A 82 15.29 -19.92 -10.65
CA ALA A 82 16.52 -20.38 -10.01
C ALA A 82 17.53 -20.95 -11.01
N ARG A 83 17.08 -21.84 -11.92
CA ARG A 83 17.94 -22.45 -12.93
C ARG A 83 18.50 -21.42 -13.91
N ARG A 84 17.66 -20.50 -14.40
CA ARG A 84 18.08 -19.42 -15.29
C ARG A 84 19.15 -18.54 -14.63
N GLN A 85 18.93 -18.14 -13.38
CA GLN A 85 19.89 -17.33 -12.65
C GLN A 85 21.22 -18.07 -12.47
N ARG A 86 21.18 -19.35 -12.10
CA ARG A 86 22.38 -20.18 -11.97
C ARG A 86 23.16 -20.27 -13.27
N LEU A 87 22.49 -20.51 -14.39
CA LEU A 87 23.13 -20.58 -15.71
C LEU A 87 23.77 -19.24 -16.10
N LEU A 88 23.08 -18.13 -15.84
CA LEU A 88 23.63 -16.79 -16.05
C LEU A 88 24.87 -16.53 -15.19
N ASP A 89 24.84 -16.90 -13.90
CA ASP A 89 25.97 -16.74 -12.99
C ASP A 89 27.17 -17.59 -13.40
N LEU A 90 26.94 -18.78 -13.95
CA LEU A 90 27.99 -19.63 -14.52
C LEU A 90 28.57 -19.02 -15.79
N GLU A 91 27.73 -18.45 -16.66
CA GLU A 91 28.17 -17.77 -17.88
C GLU A 91 29.03 -16.54 -17.56
N LYS A 92 28.62 -15.73 -16.57
CA LYS A 92 29.37 -14.56 -16.09
C LYS A 92 30.75 -14.89 -15.53
N LYS A 93 30.98 -16.13 -15.10
CA LYS A 93 32.28 -16.61 -14.58
C LYS A 93 33.23 -17.11 -15.67
N LYS A 94 32.76 -17.29 -16.91
CA LYS A 94 33.62 -17.70 -18.02
C LYS A 94 34.53 -16.55 -18.43
N ASN A 95 35.78 -16.88 -18.75
CA ASN A 95 36.70 -15.94 -19.37
C ASN A 95 36.38 -15.83 -20.87
N CYS A 96 35.48 -14.92 -21.23
CA CYS A 96 35.10 -14.65 -22.62
C CYS A 96 35.73 -13.34 -23.11
N SER A 97 36.20 -13.32 -24.35
CA SER A 97 36.57 -12.11 -25.06
C SER A 97 35.33 -11.22 -25.32
N LYS A 98 35.55 -9.93 -25.57
CA LYS A 98 34.47 -9.00 -25.92
C LYS A 98 33.68 -9.46 -27.14
N GLN A 99 34.35 -10.05 -28.12
CA GLN A 99 33.71 -10.57 -29.33
C GLN A 99 32.77 -11.74 -29.00
N GLU A 100 33.23 -12.71 -28.21
CA GLU A 100 32.41 -13.87 -27.80
C GLU A 100 31.18 -13.44 -26.99
N LEU A 101 31.34 -12.47 -26.07
CA LEU A 101 30.22 -11.91 -25.30
C LEU A 101 29.21 -11.21 -26.22
N ARG A 102 29.70 -10.47 -27.22
CA ARG A 102 28.84 -9.78 -28.18
C ARG A 102 28.08 -10.76 -29.06
N GLU A 103 28.72 -11.85 -29.49
CA GLU A 103 28.08 -12.94 -30.26
C GLU A 103 27.01 -13.64 -29.44
N LEU A 104 27.30 -13.93 -28.17
CA LEU A 104 26.34 -14.50 -27.21
C LEU A 104 25.14 -13.57 -27.02
N GLY A 105 25.38 -12.28 -26.75
CA GLY A 105 24.34 -11.27 -26.57
C GLY A 105 23.44 -11.15 -27.80
N LEU A 106 24.03 -11.15 -29.00
CA LEU A 106 23.28 -11.06 -30.25
C LEU A 106 22.45 -12.33 -30.51
N ALA A 107 22.98 -13.51 -30.21
CA ALA A 107 22.23 -14.76 -30.33
C ALA A 107 21.01 -14.78 -29.39
N ALA A 108 21.21 -14.38 -28.14
CA ALA A 108 20.14 -14.26 -27.16
C ALA A 108 19.08 -13.22 -27.57
N PHE A 109 19.52 -12.05 -28.04
CA PHE A 109 18.65 -10.99 -28.55
C PHE A 109 17.72 -11.49 -29.66
N ARG A 110 18.27 -12.19 -30.65
CA ARG A 110 17.51 -12.75 -31.78
C ARG A 110 16.54 -13.86 -31.34
N ALA A 111 17.01 -14.77 -30.49
CA ALA A 111 16.17 -15.83 -29.94
C ALA A 111 15.01 -15.26 -29.11
N TYR A 112 15.23 -14.19 -28.36
CA TYR A 112 14.19 -13.56 -27.56
C TYR A 112 13.09 -12.93 -28.42
N VAL A 113 13.46 -12.27 -29.52
CA VAL A 113 12.51 -11.72 -30.50
C VAL A 113 11.64 -12.81 -31.09
N ALA A 114 12.26 -13.89 -31.59
CA ALA A 114 11.55 -14.99 -32.22
C ALA A 114 10.49 -15.61 -31.29
N ASN A 115 10.76 -15.67 -29.98
CA ASN A 115 9.86 -16.28 -29.00
C ASN A 115 8.79 -15.34 -28.44
N ASN A 116 9.01 -14.02 -28.43
CA ASN A 116 8.15 -13.09 -27.68
C ASN A 116 7.55 -11.95 -28.52
N LEU A 117 8.09 -11.67 -29.71
CA LEU A 117 7.72 -10.52 -30.55
C LEU A 117 7.48 -10.99 -31.99
N SER A 118 6.33 -11.62 -32.21
CA SER A 118 5.98 -12.26 -33.49
C SER A 118 6.07 -11.34 -34.71
N LEU A 119 5.74 -10.05 -34.58
CA LEU A 119 5.81 -9.09 -35.70
C LEU A 119 7.23 -8.69 -36.09
N LEU A 120 8.22 -9.08 -35.28
CA LEU A 120 9.65 -8.91 -35.58
C LEU A 120 10.33 -10.25 -35.89
N ALA A 121 9.57 -11.37 -35.91
CA ALA A 121 10.14 -12.71 -36.03
C ALA A 121 10.54 -13.08 -37.47
N ASP A 122 9.86 -12.56 -38.49
CA ASP A 122 9.99 -12.97 -39.90
C ASP A 122 11.38 -12.72 -40.55
N ASP A 123 12.32 -12.12 -39.83
CA ASP A 123 13.72 -11.97 -40.24
C ASP A 123 14.67 -11.86 -39.01
N ALA A 124 14.28 -12.47 -37.87
CA ALA A 124 14.99 -12.32 -36.60
C ALA A 124 16.49 -12.66 -36.68
N SER A 125 16.91 -13.55 -37.60
CA SER A 125 18.32 -13.90 -37.81
C SER A 125 19.18 -12.76 -38.35
N LYS A 126 18.58 -11.76 -39.00
CA LYS A 126 19.26 -10.56 -39.54
C LYS A 126 19.13 -9.35 -38.61
N LEU A 127 18.31 -9.45 -37.57
CA LEU A 127 18.09 -8.35 -36.64
C LEU A 127 19.30 -8.14 -35.74
N ASP A 128 19.71 -6.88 -35.56
CA ASP A 128 20.74 -6.45 -34.63
C ASP A 128 20.32 -5.13 -33.94
N GLU A 129 21.18 -4.61 -33.07
CA GLU A 129 20.92 -3.41 -32.29
C GLU A 129 20.83 -2.11 -33.12
N THR A 130 21.28 -2.12 -34.37
CA THR A 130 21.26 -0.96 -35.27
C THR A 130 19.92 -0.83 -35.99
N GLU A 131 19.36 -1.95 -36.46
CA GLU A 131 18.09 -1.96 -37.18
C GLU A 131 16.87 -2.11 -36.25
N TYR A 132 17.08 -2.61 -35.03
CA TYR A 132 16.00 -2.95 -34.10
C TYR A 132 15.02 -1.81 -33.84
N ILE A 133 15.51 -0.59 -33.55
CA ILE A 133 14.65 0.55 -33.21
C ILE A 133 13.69 0.88 -34.36
N THR A 134 14.21 0.94 -35.59
CA THR A 134 13.42 1.24 -36.79
C THR A 134 12.36 0.17 -37.03
N ARG A 135 12.72 -1.11 -36.95
CA ARG A 135 11.77 -2.22 -37.16
C ARG A 135 10.74 -2.31 -36.03
N ARG A 136 11.16 -2.08 -34.78
CA ARG A 136 10.29 -2.01 -33.59
C ARG A 136 9.23 -0.94 -33.76
N ASP A 137 9.61 0.27 -34.15
CA ASP A 137 8.68 1.39 -34.27
C ASP A 137 7.69 1.17 -35.42
N ALA A 138 8.13 0.54 -36.51
CA ALA A 138 7.25 0.13 -37.60
C ALA A 138 6.24 -0.95 -37.17
N ALA A 139 6.67 -1.96 -36.40
CA ALA A 139 5.83 -3.08 -36.01
C ALA A 139 4.90 -2.78 -34.80
N TYR A 140 5.41 -2.05 -33.81
CA TYR A 140 4.77 -1.87 -32.50
C TYR A 140 4.59 -0.39 -32.09
N GLY A 141 4.82 0.57 -32.99
CA GLY A 141 4.71 2.01 -32.70
C GLY A 141 3.38 2.41 -32.05
N ARG A 142 2.26 1.80 -32.46
CA ARG A 142 0.94 2.05 -31.86
C ARG A 142 0.86 1.60 -30.41
N VAL A 143 1.44 0.45 -30.09
CA VAL A 143 1.49 -0.07 -28.71
C VAL A 143 2.35 0.86 -27.87
N LEU A 144 3.51 1.30 -28.39
CA LEU A 144 4.41 2.22 -27.71
C LEU A 144 3.75 3.57 -27.38
N THR A 145 2.88 4.09 -28.26
CA THR A 145 2.12 5.33 -28.01
C THR A 145 0.86 5.13 -27.16
N GLY A 146 0.60 3.92 -26.65
CA GLY A 146 -0.52 3.64 -25.75
C GLY A 146 -1.80 3.16 -26.42
N GLY A 147 -1.76 2.81 -27.71
CA GLY A 147 -2.85 2.15 -28.43
C GLY A 147 -2.77 0.62 -28.38
N THR A 148 -3.72 -0.03 -29.05
CA THR A 148 -3.74 -1.49 -29.26
C THR A 148 -2.98 -1.88 -30.53
N LEU A 149 -2.64 -3.17 -30.66
CA LEU A 149 -2.08 -3.72 -31.90
C LEU A 149 -3.02 -3.53 -33.09
N SER A 150 -4.32 -3.78 -32.90
CA SER A 150 -5.34 -3.61 -33.93
C SER A 150 -5.64 -2.13 -34.25
N GLY A 151 -5.39 -1.23 -33.30
CA GLY A 151 -5.82 0.17 -33.37
C GLY A 151 -7.25 0.40 -32.87
N GLU A 152 -7.92 -0.66 -32.42
CA GLU A 152 -9.28 -0.61 -31.88
C GLU A 152 -9.29 -0.96 -30.39
N GLY A 153 -10.19 -0.32 -29.62
CA GLY A 153 -10.38 -0.61 -28.20
C GLY A 153 -9.34 0.04 -27.27
N LYS A 154 -9.41 -0.31 -25.98
CA LYS A 154 -8.43 0.11 -24.97
C LYS A 154 -7.34 -0.98 -24.85
N PRO A 155 -6.06 -0.61 -24.70
CA PRO A 155 -4.98 -1.56 -24.47
C PRO A 155 -5.24 -2.43 -23.24
N GLY A 156 -4.95 -3.73 -23.37
CA GLY A 156 -5.11 -4.72 -22.31
C GLY A 156 -3.80 -5.43 -21.97
N ASP A 157 -3.92 -6.65 -21.44
CA ASP A 157 -2.76 -7.43 -20.97
C ASP A 157 -1.79 -7.79 -22.10
N ALA A 158 -2.31 -8.04 -23.29
CA ALA A 158 -1.50 -8.38 -24.45
C ALA A 158 -0.55 -7.23 -24.82
N GLU A 159 -1.06 -5.99 -24.89
CA GLU A 159 -0.25 -4.80 -25.16
C GLU A 159 0.76 -4.53 -24.06
N ALA A 160 0.36 -4.67 -22.79
CA ALA A 160 1.28 -4.46 -21.67
C ALA A 160 2.43 -5.48 -21.69
N LYS A 161 2.13 -6.75 -22.02
CA LYS A 161 3.14 -7.81 -22.14
C LYS A 161 4.11 -7.52 -23.27
N ILE A 162 3.60 -7.04 -24.40
CA ILE A 162 4.44 -6.57 -25.52
C ILE A 162 5.35 -5.44 -25.06
N LYS A 163 4.84 -4.40 -24.38
CA LYS A 163 5.65 -3.30 -23.85
C LYS A 163 6.78 -3.78 -22.95
N MET A 164 6.51 -4.73 -22.06
CA MET A 164 7.53 -5.35 -21.21
C MET A 164 8.63 -6.03 -22.05
N HIS A 165 8.26 -6.86 -23.03
CA HIS A 165 9.23 -7.51 -23.90
C HIS A 165 10.05 -6.50 -24.72
N LEU A 166 9.40 -5.43 -25.22
CA LEU A 166 10.09 -4.32 -25.90
C LEU A 166 11.06 -3.59 -24.97
N GLY A 167 10.72 -3.40 -23.70
CA GLY A 167 11.60 -2.84 -22.68
C GLY A 167 12.88 -3.66 -22.49
N ASN A 168 12.74 -4.97 -22.30
CA ASN A 168 13.88 -5.89 -22.18
C ASN A 168 14.77 -5.85 -23.44
N MET A 169 14.15 -5.79 -24.62
CA MET A 169 14.86 -5.70 -25.90
C MET A 169 15.56 -4.35 -26.09
N ASN A 170 14.97 -3.24 -25.64
CA ASN A 170 15.61 -1.93 -25.67
C ASN A 170 16.88 -1.91 -24.80
N ALA A 171 16.81 -2.46 -23.58
CA ALA A 171 17.95 -2.57 -22.69
C ALA A 171 19.07 -3.43 -23.31
N ALA A 172 18.71 -4.59 -23.88
CA ALA A 172 19.66 -5.47 -24.55
C ALA A 172 20.29 -4.83 -25.81
N ALA A 173 19.52 -4.07 -26.59
CA ALA A 173 20.05 -3.34 -27.75
C ALA A 173 21.07 -2.29 -27.31
N GLU A 174 20.80 -1.55 -26.24
CA GLU A 174 21.73 -0.57 -25.70
C GLU A 174 23.00 -1.22 -25.15
N ALA A 175 22.85 -2.34 -24.44
CA ALA A 175 23.95 -3.15 -23.95
C ALA A 175 24.87 -3.66 -25.08
N LEU A 176 24.29 -4.09 -26.21
CA LEU A 176 25.03 -4.50 -27.40
C LEU A 176 25.82 -3.35 -28.04
N LYS A 177 25.27 -2.13 -28.06
CA LYS A 177 25.98 -0.93 -28.58
C LYS A 177 27.15 -0.53 -27.71
N GLN A 178 27.04 -0.70 -26.41
CA GLN A 178 28.03 -0.27 -25.42
C GLN A 178 29.04 -1.36 -25.05
N ASP A 179 28.98 -2.55 -25.67
CA ASP A 179 29.73 -3.75 -25.28
C ASP A 179 29.55 -4.12 -23.79
N ALA A 180 28.38 -3.80 -23.21
CA ALA A 180 28.04 -3.94 -21.80
C ALA A 180 27.00 -5.05 -21.57
N ILE A 181 27.27 -6.24 -22.13
CA ILE A 181 26.34 -7.38 -22.17
C ILE A 181 25.86 -7.79 -20.77
N PHE A 182 26.75 -7.81 -19.79
CA PHE A 182 26.39 -8.03 -18.40
C PHE A 182 26.43 -6.72 -17.61
N PRO A 183 25.39 -6.35 -16.84
CA PRO A 183 24.07 -7.01 -16.75
C PRO A 183 23.07 -6.57 -17.85
N GLY A 184 23.49 -5.71 -18.80
CA GLY A 184 22.57 -4.98 -19.69
C GLY A 184 21.66 -5.84 -20.59
N ALA A 185 22.06 -7.08 -20.88
CA ALA A 185 21.29 -8.05 -21.67
C ALA A 185 20.81 -9.27 -20.86
N ASP A 186 20.89 -9.23 -19.52
CA ASP A 186 20.55 -10.37 -18.65
C ASP A 186 19.14 -10.93 -18.95
N GLU A 187 18.15 -10.05 -19.12
CA GLU A 187 16.74 -10.44 -19.35
C GLU A 187 16.51 -11.24 -20.64
N VAL A 188 17.34 -11.04 -21.66
CA VAL A 188 17.28 -11.83 -22.91
C VAL A 188 18.19 -13.07 -22.82
N LEU A 189 19.28 -12.99 -22.06
CA LEU A 189 20.22 -14.09 -21.84
C LEU A 189 19.63 -15.20 -20.98
N LEU A 190 18.87 -14.86 -19.93
CA LEU A 190 18.25 -15.84 -19.01
C LEU A 190 17.48 -16.95 -19.76
N PRO A 191 16.44 -16.65 -20.58
CA PRO A 191 15.73 -17.69 -21.32
C PRO A 191 16.57 -18.35 -22.42
N TYR A 192 17.55 -17.65 -23.00
CA TYR A 192 18.41 -18.20 -24.03
C TYR A 192 19.36 -19.27 -23.48
N LEU A 193 20.09 -18.96 -22.40
CA LEU A 193 20.99 -19.89 -21.72
C LEU A 193 20.24 -21.13 -21.21
N ASP A 194 19.03 -20.93 -20.67
CA ASP A 194 18.15 -22.02 -20.24
C ASP A 194 17.74 -22.93 -21.41
N SER A 195 17.50 -22.37 -22.60
CA SER A 195 17.20 -23.18 -23.79
C SER A 195 18.36 -24.08 -24.23
N LEU A 196 19.60 -23.65 -24.00
CA LEU A 196 20.82 -24.38 -24.37
C LEU A 196 21.25 -25.39 -23.31
N TYR A 197 21.14 -25.02 -22.04
CA TYR A 197 21.88 -25.67 -20.96
C TYR A 197 21.02 -26.16 -19.80
N LYS A 198 19.68 -26.05 -19.86
CA LYS A 198 18.81 -26.54 -18.77
C LYS A 198 19.10 -28.00 -18.36
N GLU A 199 19.46 -28.86 -19.31
CA GLU A 199 19.71 -30.29 -19.07
C GLU A 199 21.09 -30.58 -18.49
N THR A 200 22.01 -29.61 -18.50
CA THR A 200 23.37 -29.77 -17.96
C THR A 200 23.48 -29.39 -16.49
N VAL A 201 22.40 -28.85 -15.90
CA VAL A 201 22.37 -28.42 -14.51
C VAL A 201 22.26 -29.64 -13.61
N ASP A 202 23.24 -29.80 -12.71
CA ASP A 202 23.15 -30.77 -11.63
C ASP A 202 22.04 -30.35 -10.65
N THR A 203 21.02 -31.21 -10.54
CA THR A 203 19.83 -31.00 -9.70
C THR A 203 19.84 -31.89 -8.45
N THR A 204 20.93 -32.64 -8.24
CA THR A 204 21.14 -33.34 -6.96
C THR A 204 21.45 -32.33 -5.84
N ASP A 205 22.10 -31.21 -6.18
CA ASP A 205 22.25 -30.06 -5.31
C ASP A 205 20.97 -29.20 -5.32
N GLN A 206 20.12 -29.43 -4.33
CA GLN A 206 18.86 -28.70 -4.16
C GLN A 206 19.06 -27.24 -3.68
N THR A 207 20.28 -26.81 -3.35
CA THR A 207 20.55 -25.42 -2.92
C THR A 207 20.27 -24.42 -4.03
N ILE A 208 20.42 -24.83 -5.29
CA ILE A 208 20.07 -24.01 -6.46
C ILE A 208 18.64 -23.45 -6.36
N PHE A 209 17.68 -24.26 -5.89
CA PHE A 209 16.28 -23.87 -5.73
C PHE A 209 16.02 -23.27 -4.35
N THR A 210 16.52 -23.93 -3.30
CA THR A 210 16.18 -23.56 -1.91
C THR A 210 16.81 -22.25 -1.46
N ASP A 211 17.93 -21.82 -2.04
CA ASP A 211 18.52 -20.51 -1.75
C ASP A 211 17.62 -19.36 -2.20
N LEU A 212 16.97 -19.49 -3.36
CA LEU A 212 16.00 -18.50 -3.84
C LEU A 212 14.79 -18.48 -2.90
N THR A 213 14.22 -19.64 -2.59
CA THR A 213 12.98 -19.73 -1.83
C THR A 213 13.15 -19.25 -0.39
N LYS A 214 14.26 -19.59 0.28
CA LYS A 214 14.56 -19.09 1.64
C LYS A 214 14.70 -17.57 1.68
N ARG A 215 15.37 -16.97 0.68
CA ARG A 215 15.49 -15.50 0.60
C ARG A 215 14.13 -14.84 0.36
N MET A 216 13.33 -15.38 -0.56
CA MET A 216 12.00 -14.82 -0.87
C MET A 216 10.99 -15.03 0.27
N GLU A 217 11.08 -16.15 0.99
CA GLU A 217 10.31 -16.41 2.21
C GLU A 217 10.64 -15.38 3.29
N ALA A 218 11.94 -15.13 3.54
CA ALA A 218 12.36 -14.14 4.52
C ALA A 218 11.83 -12.74 4.18
N LEU A 219 11.93 -12.33 2.91
CA LEU A 219 11.37 -11.05 2.44
C LEU A 219 9.84 -10.98 2.57
N PHE A 220 9.13 -12.07 2.25
CA PHE A 220 7.68 -12.13 2.44
C PHE A 220 7.31 -11.93 3.91
N LEU A 221 8.01 -12.61 4.81
CA LEU A 221 7.77 -12.52 6.24
C LEU A 221 8.09 -11.12 6.80
N GLU A 222 9.15 -10.48 6.30
CA GLU A 222 9.49 -9.08 6.59
C GLU A 222 8.40 -8.12 6.09
N ASP A 223 7.89 -8.30 4.86
CA ASP A 223 6.77 -7.52 4.33
C ASP A 223 5.51 -7.68 5.21
N MET A 224 5.23 -8.89 5.71
CA MET A 224 4.10 -9.14 6.61
C MET A 224 4.28 -8.44 7.96
N ASP A 225 5.48 -8.47 8.55
CA ASP A 225 5.79 -7.75 9.78
C ASP A 225 5.64 -6.24 9.61
N ASN A 226 6.17 -5.70 8.50
CA ASN A 226 6.06 -4.29 8.14
C ASN A 226 4.60 -3.84 7.95
N LEU A 227 3.71 -4.77 7.59
CA LEU A 227 2.26 -4.54 7.50
C LEU A 227 1.50 -4.88 8.81
N ASN A 228 2.20 -5.16 9.92
CA ASN A 228 1.62 -5.55 11.21
C ASN A 228 0.78 -6.84 11.16
N VAL A 229 1.05 -7.74 10.22
CA VAL A 229 0.33 -9.02 10.10
C VAL A 229 0.86 -9.98 11.17
N LEU A 230 -0.03 -10.62 11.92
CA LEU A 230 0.37 -11.64 12.90
C LEU A 230 1.02 -12.83 12.20
N ARG A 231 2.15 -13.30 12.72
CA ARG A 231 2.79 -14.53 12.25
C ARG A 231 1.83 -15.73 12.37
N PRO A 232 1.88 -16.69 11.43
CA PRO A 232 1.21 -17.97 11.59
C PRO A 232 1.69 -18.72 12.83
N ASP A 233 0.82 -19.55 13.42
CA ASP A 233 1.19 -20.42 14.53
C ASP A 233 2.08 -21.59 14.03
N VAL A 234 1.85 -22.03 12.78
CA VAL A 234 2.63 -23.06 12.09
C VAL A 234 2.89 -22.62 10.65
N ILE A 235 4.15 -22.74 10.20
CA ILE A 235 4.54 -22.60 8.80
C ILE A 235 4.99 -23.97 8.28
N THR A 236 4.42 -24.42 7.16
CA THR A 236 4.82 -25.66 6.47
C THR A 236 5.49 -25.35 5.14
N ARG A 237 6.42 -26.20 4.69
CA ARG A 237 7.11 -26.04 3.40
C ARG A 237 6.96 -27.31 2.56
N VAL A 238 6.77 -27.17 1.25
CA VAL A 238 6.55 -28.32 0.36
C VAL A 238 7.75 -29.27 0.40
N THR A 239 8.96 -28.73 0.39
CA THR A 239 10.20 -29.52 0.46
C THR A 239 10.30 -30.41 1.70
N GLU A 240 9.62 -30.06 2.80
CA GLU A 240 9.59 -30.84 4.04
C GLU A 240 8.53 -31.96 4.03
N TYR A 241 7.60 -31.94 3.07
CA TYR A 241 6.44 -32.84 3.00
C TYR A 241 6.40 -33.75 1.76
N VAL A 242 7.39 -33.69 0.87
CA VAL A 242 7.36 -34.46 -0.40
C VAL A 242 7.12 -35.97 -0.20
N PRO A 243 7.75 -36.66 0.78
CA PRO A 243 7.45 -38.07 1.04
C PRO A 243 6.00 -38.32 1.43
N GLN A 244 5.43 -37.49 2.31
CA GLN A 244 4.04 -37.56 2.75
C GLN A 244 3.08 -37.29 1.58
N ILE A 245 3.44 -36.34 0.71
CA ILE A 245 2.69 -36.05 -0.52
C ILE A 245 2.66 -37.28 -1.42
N ALA A 246 3.80 -37.92 -1.67
CA ALA A 246 3.86 -39.13 -2.48
C ALA A 246 2.93 -40.21 -1.90
N GLN A 247 3.03 -40.49 -0.59
CA GLN A 247 2.18 -41.47 0.10
C GLN A 247 0.68 -41.12 0.02
N PHE A 248 0.33 -39.84 0.12
CA PHE A 248 -1.05 -39.39 -0.02
C PHE A 248 -1.59 -39.67 -1.43
N VAL A 249 -0.81 -39.35 -2.47
CA VAL A 249 -1.16 -39.64 -3.87
C VAL A 249 -1.30 -41.15 -4.08
N GLU A 250 -0.45 -41.98 -3.46
CA GLU A 250 -0.56 -43.43 -3.55
C GLU A 250 -1.93 -43.92 -3.06
N GLN A 251 -2.41 -43.40 -1.93
CA GLN A 251 -3.73 -43.76 -1.40
C GLN A 251 -4.88 -43.29 -2.29
N VAL A 252 -4.78 -42.10 -2.89
CA VAL A 252 -5.80 -41.60 -3.83
C VAL A 252 -5.88 -42.49 -5.08
N VAL A 253 -4.73 -42.96 -5.58
CA VAL A 253 -4.66 -43.93 -6.68
C VAL A 253 -5.25 -45.28 -6.25
N ASP A 254 -4.90 -45.78 -5.07
CA ASP A 254 -5.36 -47.10 -4.58
C ASP A 254 -6.88 -47.12 -4.35
N LYS A 255 -7.49 -45.95 -4.07
CA LYS A 255 -8.94 -45.76 -4.00
C LYS A 255 -9.62 -45.58 -5.37
N GLY A 256 -8.86 -45.52 -6.45
CA GLY A 256 -9.36 -45.40 -7.82
C GLY A 256 -9.74 -43.97 -8.24
N PHE A 257 -9.31 -42.94 -7.50
CA PHE A 257 -9.56 -41.53 -7.85
C PHE A 257 -8.39 -40.85 -8.57
N ALA A 258 -7.33 -41.60 -8.86
CA ALA A 258 -6.20 -41.13 -9.64
C ALA A 258 -5.60 -42.26 -10.47
N TYR A 259 -4.90 -41.90 -11.53
CA TYR A 259 -4.23 -42.86 -12.42
C TYR A 259 -2.87 -42.33 -12.85
N GLU A 260 -1.96 -43.26 -13.12
CA GLU A 260 -0.65 -42.96 -13.71
C GLU A 260 -0.75 -42.91 -15.24
N ALA A 261 -0.04 -41.96 -15.83
CA ALA A 261 0.20 -41.86 -17.27
C ALA A 261 1.57 -41.20 -17.53
N GLU A 262 2.42 -41.88 -18.29
CA GLU A 262 3.74 -41.41 -18.73
C GLU A 262 4.71 -41.00 -17.60
N GLY A 263 4.55 -41.59 -16.41
CA GLY A 263 5.30 -41.33 -15.18
C GLY A 263 4.76 -40.17 -14.34
N SER A 264 3.66 -39.55 -14.75
CA SER A 264 2.91 -38.56 -13.95
C SER A 264 1.62 -39.19 -13.42
N VAL A 265 1.05 -38.63 -12.36
CA VAL A 265 -0.21 -39.09 -11.77
C VAL A 265 -1.24 -37.97 -11.85
N TYR A 266 -2.42 -38.30 -12.35
CA TYR A 266 -3.53 -37.36 -12.54
C TYR A 266 -4.73 -37.76 -11.69
N PHE A 267 -5.44 -36.77 -11.17
CA PHE A 267 -6.73 -36.96 -10.51
C PHE A 267 -7.82 -37.23 -11.55
N ASP A 268 -8.62 -38.26 -11.33
CA ASP A 268 -9.71 -38.69 -12.22
C ASP A 268 -11.03 -38.07 -11.74
N ILE A 269 -11.39 -36.91 -12.29
CA ILE A 269 -12.63 -36.22 -11.92
C ILE A 269 -13.84 -37.10 -12.23
N GLY A 270 -13.79 -37.83 -13.34
CA GLY A 270 -14.87 -38.73 -13.75
C GLY A 270 -15.12 -39.84 -12.73
N ALA A 271 -14.06 -40.48 -12.24
CA ALA A 271 -14.17 -41.49 -11.18
C ALA A 271 -14.66 -40.90 -9.85
N PHE A 272 -14.19 -39.71 -9.48
CA PHE A 272 -14.62 -39.03 -8.25
C PHE A 272 -16.12 -38.71 -8.26
N GLU A 273 -16.63 -38.19 -9.37
CA GLU A 273 -18.07 -37.91 -9.56
C GLU A 273 -18.90 -39.19 -9.67
N ALA A 274 -18.40 -40.22 -10.36
CA ALA A 274 -19.07 -41.52 -10.45
C ALA A 274 -19.23 -42.22 -9.09
N ALA A 275 -18.34 -41.94 -8.13
CA ALA A 275 -18.44 -42.41 -6.75
C ALA A 275 -19.43 -41.61 -5.89
N GLY A 276 -20.09 -40.57 -6.45
CA GLY A 276 -21.12 -39.78 -5.79
C GLY A 276 -20.60 -38.51 -5.09
N ASN A 277 -19.36 -38.08 -5.37
CA ASN A 277 -18.82 -36.81 -4.86
C ASN A 277 -19.02 -35.68 -5.89
N THR A 278 -18.90 -34.43 -5.45
CA THR A 278 -19.11 -33.26 -6.30
C THR A 278 -17.78 -32.53 -6.52
N TYR A 279 -17.38 -32.38 -7.79
CA TYR A 279 -16.21 -31.58 -8.15
C TYR A 279 -16.59 -30.13 -8.48
N ALA A 280 -15.65 -29.19 -8.24
CA ALA A 280 -15.80 -27.76 -8.47
C ALA A 280 -16.95 -27.13 -7.65
N ARG A 281 -16.99 -27.38 -6.33
CA ARG A 281 -18.05 -26.89 -5.42
C ARG A 281 -17.95 -25.39 -5.14
N LEU A 282 -16.75 -24.80 -5.22
CA LEU A 282 -16.54 -23.38 -4.95
C LEU A 282 -16.88 -22.53 -6.17
N ARG A 283 -16.44 -22.95 -7.37
CA ARG A 283 -16.71 -22.25 -8.64
C ARG A 283 -17.22 -23.23 -9.72
N PRO A 284 -18.46 -23.74 -9.61
CA PRO A 284 -19.01 -24.70 -10.56
C PRO A 284 -19.01 -24.19 -12.02
N GLU A 285 -19.15 -22.89 -12.21
CA GLU A 285 -19.13 -22.24 -13.52
C GLU A 285 -17.74 -22.25 -14.18
N SER A 286 -16.67 -22.35 -13.39
CA SER A 286 -15.28 -22.37 -13.86
C SER A 286 -14.78 -23.79 -14.17
N LYS A 287 -15.56 -24.84 -13.86
CA LYS A 287 -15.17 -26.26 -14.04
C LYS A 287 -14.58 -26.58 -15.41
N ASN A 288 -15.02 -25.90 -16.48
CA ASN A 288 -14.58 -26.12 -17.86
C ASN A 288 -13.76 -24.95 -18.44
N ASP A 289 -13.29 -24.03 -17.61
CA ASP A 289 -12.42 -22.94 -18.05
C ASP A 289 -11.01 -23.46 -18.34
N LYS A 290 -10.72 -23.64 -19.62
CA LYS A 290 -9.43 -24.15 -20.08
C LYS A 290 -8.25 -23.27 -19.67
N SER A 291 -8.43 -21.95 -19.65
CA SER A 291 -7.34 -21.03 -19.32
C SER A 291 -6.93 -21.19 -17.86
N LEU A 292 -7.90 -21.26 -16.96
CA LEU A 292 -7.65 -21.46 -15.53
C LEU A 292 -7.07 -22.86 -15.23
N GLN A 293 -7.56 -23.89 -15.93
CA GLN A 293 -7.00 -25.24 -15.85
C GLN A 293 -5.55 -25.29 -16.31
N GLU A 294 -5.24 -24.69 -17.47
CA GLU A 294 -3.87 -24.64 -18.01
C GLU A 294 -2.93 -23.85 -17.09
N GLU A 295 -3.40 -22.78 -16.45
CA GLU A 295 -2.63 -22.01 -15.47
C GLU A 295 -2.28 -22.86 -14.24
N GLY A 296 -3.25 -23.61 -13.69
CA GLY A 296 -3.02 -24.52 -12.56
C GLY A 296 -2.04 -25.66 -12.87
N GLU A 297 -2.05 -26.15 -14.12
CA GLU A 297 -1.17 -27.23 -14.58
C GLU A 297 0.26 -26.79 -14.84
N GLY A 298 0.48 -25.50 -15.13
CA GLY A 298 1.80 -24.93 -15.39
C GLY A 298 2.47 -25.53 -16.64
N SER A 299 3.69 -26.07 -16.49
CA SER A 299 4.50 -26.63 -17.58
C SER A 299 3.92 -27.89 -18.24
N LEU A 300 2.89 -28.51 -17.66
CA LEU A 300 2.18 -29.65 -18.24
C LEU A 300 1.03 -29.25 -19.19
N SER A 301 0.61 -27.98 -19.19
CA SER A 301 -0.45 -27.47 -20.09
C SER A 301 -0.21 -27.75 -21.58
N LYS A 302 1.05 -27.84 -22.00
CA LYS A 302 1.45 -28.01 -23.42
C LYS A 302 1.53 -29.45 -23.90
N ASN A 303 1.52 -30.44 -23.00
CA ASN A 303 1.63 -31.87 -23.31
C ASN A 303 0.46 -32.63 -22.66
N LEU A 304 -0.71 -32.60 -23.29
CA LEU A 304 -1.94 -33.27 -22.83
C LEU A 304 -1.94 -34.80 -23.07
N GLY A 305 -0.81 -35.40 -23.46
CA GLY A 305 -0.70 -36.84 -23.66
C GLY A 305 -0.99 -37.60 -22.36
N GLY A 306 -1.93 -38.54 -22.40
CA GLY A 306 -2.20 -39.46 -21.29
C GLY A 306 -3.34 -39.10 -20.34
N LYS A 307 -3.91 -37.88 -20.38
CA LYS A 307 -5.10 -37.55 -19.58
C LYS A 307 -6.35 -38.25 -20.14
N ARG A 308 -7.14 -38.87 -19.27
CA ARG A 308 -8.46 -39.46 -19.58
C ARG A 308 -9.52 -38.37 -19.77
N GLY A 309 -9.54 -37.38 -18.88
CA GLY A 309 -10.40 -36.21 -18.95
C GLY A 309 -9.62 -34.92 -19.23
N PRO A 310 -10.17 -33.96 -20.01
CA PRO A 310 -9.50 -32.69 -20.28
C PRO A 310 -9.34 -31.81 -19.03
N GLY A 311 -10.20 -31.97 -18.03
CA GLY A 311 -10.13 -31.26 -16.75
C GLY A 311 -9.29 -31.96 -15.68
N ASP A 312 -8.84 -33.19 -15.92
CA ASP A 312 -8.02 -33.93 -14.96
C ASP A 312 -6.71 -33.18 -14.69
N PHE A 313 -6.28 -33.15 -13.43
CA PHE A 313 -5.16 -32.34 -12.99
C PHE A 313 -4.06 -33.18 -12.31
N ALA A 314 -2.82 -32.71 -12.40
CA ALA A 314 -1.66 -33.46 -11.93
C ALA A 314 -1.55 -33.45 -10.39
N LEU A 315 -1.45 -34.64 -9.81
CA LEU A 315 -1.09 -34.86 -8.40
C LEU A 315 0.42 -35.01 -8.23
N TRP A 316 1.06 -35.72 -9.17
CA TRP A 316 2.50 -35.94 -9.20
C TRP A 316 3.02 -35.74 -10.62
N LYS A 317 4.07 -34.95 -10.79
CA LYS A 317 4.65 -34.61 -12.09
C LYS A 317 5.98 -35.33 -12.23
N LYS A 318 6.17 -36.05 -13.34
CA LYS A 318 7.48 -36.59 -13.70
C LYS A 318 8.48 -35.45 -13.88
N SER A 319 9.61 -35.51 -13.17
CA SER A 319 10.65 -34.50 -13.28
C SER A 319 11.41 -34.66 -14.58
N LYS A 320 11.66 -33.54 -15.26
CA LYS A 320 12.49 -33.50 -16.47
C LYS A 320 13.96 -33.27 -16.10
N ALA A 321 14.87 -33.49 -17.05
CA ALA A 321 16.26 -33.12 -16.87
C ALA A 321 16.39 -31.62 -16.53
N GLY A 322 17.16 -31.30 -15.50
CA GLY A 322 17.30 -29.93 -14.99
C GLY A 322 16.17 -29.46 -14.07
N GLU A 323 15.26 -30.34 -13.63
CA GLU A 323 14.27 -30.06 -12.57
C GLU A 323 14.62 -30.81 -11.27
N PRO A 324 14.24 -30.29 -10.09
CA PRO A 324 14.38 -31.04 -8.85
C PRO A 324 13.50 -32.30 -8.89
N PHE A 325 13.91 -33.33 -8.17
CA PHE A 325 13.17 -34.59 -8.13
C PHE A 325 13.27 -35.27 -6.77
N TRP A 326 12.24 -36.07 -6.49
CA TRP A 326 12.14 -36.97 -5.36
C TRP A 326 11.71 -38.36 -5.86
N PRO A 327 12.19 -39.43 -5.22
CA PRO A 327 11.78 -40.79 -5.58
C PRO A 327 10.32 -41.04 -5.19
N SER A 328 9.60 -41.78 -6.02
CA SER A 328 8.24 -42.27 -5.78
C SER A 328 8.05 -43.64 -6.45
N ARG A 329 6.91 -44.33 -6.20
CA ARG A 329 6.60 -45.59 -6.88
C ARG A 329 6.41 -45.46 -8.41
N TRP A 330 6.20 -44.24 -8.91
CA TRP A 330 6.08 -43.93 -10.34
C TRP A 330 7.39 -43.39 -10.96
N GLY A 331 8.48 -43.42 -10.20
CA GLY A 331 9.78 -42.89 -10.59
C GLY A 331 10.05 -41.49 -10.02
N ASN A 332 11.12 -40.87 -10.50
CA ASN A 332 11.54 -39.55 -10.04
C ASN A 332 10.57 -38.47 -10.51
N GLY A 333 10.05 -37.70 -9.58
CA GLY A 333 9.10 -36.62 -9.86
C GLY A 333 9.02 -35.60 -8.74
N ARG A 334 7.97 -34.79 -8.80
CA ARG A 334 7.70 -33.71 -7.84
C ARG A 334 6.19 -33.51 -7.69
N PRO A 335 5.75 -32.88 -6.59
CA PRO A 335 4.34 -32.56 -6.39
C PRO A 335 3.73 -31.70 -7.51
N GLY A 336 2.44 -31.88 -7.76
CA GLY A 336 1.62 -30.86 -8.40
C GLY A 336 1.21 -29.77 -7.39
N TRP A 337 0.95 -28.55 -7.88
CA TRP A 337 0.72 -27.37 -7.03
C TRP A 337 -0.39 -27.58 -5.98
N HIS A 338 -1.50 -28.22 -6.37
CA HIS A 338 -2.68 -28.38 -5.51
C HIS A 338 -2.47 -29.39 -4.37
N ILE A 339 -1.75 -30.50 -4.62
CA ILE A 339 -1.66 -31.61 -3.67
C ILE A 339 -0.88 -31.24 -2.40
N GLU A 340 -0.02 -30.23 -2.51
CA GLU A 340 0.81 -29.71 -1.43
C GLU A 340 -0.05 -29.27 -0.25
N CYS A 341 -1.02 -28.39 -0.51
CA CYS A 341 -1.88 -27.80 0.51
C CYS A 341 -2.81 -28.85 1.14
N SER A 342 -3.41 -29.74 0.34
CA SER A 342 -4.21 -30.87 0.81
C SER A 342 -3.48 -31.70 1.87
N VAL A 343 -2.21 -32.02 1.63
CA VAL A 343 -1.40 -32.87 2.52
C VAL A 343 -0.96 -32.10 3.75
N MET A 344 -0.36 -30.91 3.58
CA MET A 344 0.16 -30.12 4.70
C MET A 344 -0.94 -29.68 5.66
N ALA A 345 -2.08 -29.25 5.14
CA ALA A 345 -3.20 -28.84 6.00
C ALA A 345 -3.80 -30.04 6.74
N SER A 346 -3.94 -31.19 6.07
CA SER A 346 -4.51 -32.40 6.68
C SER A 346 -3.59 -33.05 7.72
N ASP A 347 -2.27 -32.95 7.55
CA ASP A 347 -1.30 -33.47 8.53
C ASP A 347 -1.36 -32.68 9.85
N ILE A 348 -1.52 -31.36 9.77
CA ILE A 348 -1.54 -30.48 10.96
C ILE A 348 -2.93 -30.36 11.59
N LEU A 349 -3.98 -30.19 10.77
CA LEU A 349 -5.34 -29.89 11.25
C LEU A 349 -6.27 -31.11 11.23
N GLY A 350 -5.84 -32.21 10.63
CA GLY A 350 -6.59 -33.47 10.56
C GLY A 350 -7.53 -33.57 9.37
N SER A 351 -8.44 -34.55 9.41
CA SER A 351 -9.35 -34.87 8.30
C SER A 351 -10.46 -33.83 8.10
N GLN A 352 -10.64 -32.90 9.03
CA GLN A 352 -11.66 -31.84 8.94
C GLN A 352 -11.16 -30.59 9.65
N MET A 353 -11.34 -29.42 9.02
CA MET A 353 -10.99 -28.12 9.61
C MET A 353 -12.13 -27.10 9.51
N ASP A 354 -12.08 -26.06 10.36
CA ASP A 354 -13.09 -25.02 10.39
C ASP A 354 -12.98 -24.10 9.17
N VAL A 355 -11.82 -23.47 8.98
CA VAL A 355 -11.63 -22.40 8.00
C VAL A 355 -10.49 -22.75 7.05
N HIS A 356 -10.75 -22.56 5.76
CA HIS A 356 -9.70 -22.47 4.75
C HIS A 356 -9.81 -21.14 4.00
N SER A 357 -8.70 -20.42 3.82
CA SER A 357 -8.70 -19.10 3.16
C SER A 357 -7.61 -18.90 2.12
N GLY A 358 -7.86 -17.94 1.22
CA GLY A 358 -6.89 -17.45 0.24
C GLY A 358 -7.48 -16.35 -0.64
N GLY A 359 -6.74 -15.90 -1.65
CA GLY A 359 -7.28 -14.97 -2.65
C GLY A 359 -8.41 -15.63 -3.45
N ILE A 360 -9.36 -14.86 -3.97
CA ILE A 360 -10.47 -15.37 -4.78
C ILE A 360 -10.03 -16.07 -6.08
N ASP A 361 -8.83 -15.76 -6.58
CA ASP A 361 -8.14 -16.49 -7.66
C ASP A 361 -7.84 -17.95 -7.30
N LEU A 362 -7.63 -18.25 -6.00
CA LEU A 362 -7.36 -19.61 -5.55
C LEU A 362 -8.63 -20.45 -5.44
N ALA A 363 -9.83 -19.85 -5.46
CA ALA A 363 -11.08 -20.61 -5.39
C ALA A 363 -11.17 -21.67 -6.50
N PHE A 364 -10.71 -21.34 -7.71
CA PHE A 364 -10.57 -22.29 -8.82
C PHE A 364 -9.35 -21.99 -9.69
N PRO A 365 -8.57 -23.03 -10.07
CA PRO A 365 -8.80 -24.44 -9.77
C PRO A 365 -8.27 -24.88 -8.41
N HIS A 366 -7.51 -24.03 -7.69
CA HIS A 366 -6.67 -24.49 -6.59
C HIS A 366 -7.43 -25.13 -5.43
N HIS A 367 -8.30 -24.39 -4.74
CA HIS A 367 -9.04 -24.91 -3.58
C HIS A 367 -10.12 -25.95 -3.98
N ASP A 368 -10.71 -25.84 -5.17
CA ASP A 368 -11.61 -26.88 -5.69
C ASP A 368 -10.87 -28.22 -5.91
N ASN A 369 -9.62 -28.16 -6.37
CA ASN A 369 -8.75 -29.34 -6.48
C ASN A 369 -8.35 -29.87 -5.10
N GLU A 370 -8.04 -29.00 -4.14
CA GLU A 370 -7.71 -29.41 -2.77
C GLU A 370 -8.86 -30.13 -2.07
N LEU A 371 -10.08 -29.63 -2.23
CA LEU A 371 -11.29 -30.29 -1.75
C LEU A 371 -11.41 -31.69 -2.35
N ALA A 372 -11.31 -31.80 -3.68
CA ALA A 372 -11.45 -33.08 -4.36
C ALA A 372 -10.36 -34.09 -3.92
N GLN A 373 -9.11 -33.64 -3.80
CA GLN A 373 -7.99 -34.46 -3.34
C GLN A 373 -8.19 -34.95 -1.90
N SER A 374 -8.53 -34.05 -1.00
CA SER A 374 -8.68 -34.34 0.42
C SER A 374 -9.92 -35.17 0.72
N GLU A 375 -11.04 -34.87 0.07
CA GLU A 375 -12.27 -35.65 0.21
C GLU A 375 -12.10 -37.03 -0.45
N ALA A 376 -11.40 -37.17 -1.59
CA ALA A 376 -11.03 -38.47 -2.13
C ALA A 376 -10.14 -39.28 -1.18
N TYR A 377 -9.17 -38.63 -0.53
CA TYR A 377 -8.29 -39.26 0.44
C TYR A 377 -9.01 -39.70 1.72
N PHE A 378 -9.95 -38.90 2.25
CA PHE A 378 -10.66 -39.24 3.50
C PHE A 378 -11.96 -40.00 3.30
N CYS A 379 -12.53 -40.02 2.08
CA CYS A 379 -13.80 -40.70 1.84
C CYS A 379 -13.71 -42.19 2.19
N GLN A 380 -14.83 -42.71 2.68
CA GLN A 380 -15.03 -44.12 2.96
C GLN A 380 -16.11 -44.65 2.02
N HIS A 381 -15.79 -45.70 1.25
CA HIS A 381 -16.74 -46.27 0.30
C HIS A 381 -18.09 -46.60 0.98
N GLY A 382 -19.18 -46.11 0.38
CA GLY A 382 -20.54 -46.32 0.87
C GLY A 382 -21.00 -45.39 2.01
N LYS A 383 -20.19 -44.41 2.45
CA LYS A 383 -20.56 -43.47 3.53
C LYS A 383 -20.87 -42.04 3.06
N GLY A 384 -20.87 -41.79 1.76
CA GLY A 384 -21.12 -40.46 1.17
C GLY A 384 -19.88 -39.58 1.07
N GLU A 385 -20.08 -38.36 0.58
CA GLU A 385 -19.04 -37.33 0.43
C GLU A 385 -18.49 -36.92 1.81
N HIS A 386 -17.16 -36.83 1.92
CA HIS A 386 -16.49 -36.36 3.14
C HIS A 386 -16.54 -34.83 3.20
N THR A 387 -16.53 -34.23 4.39
CA THR A 387 -16.39 -32.77 4.51
C THR A 387 -15.01 -32.45 5.07
N TRP A 388 -14.12 -31.93 4.22
CA TRP A 388 -12.77 -31.56 4.64
C TRP A 388 -12.72 -30.15 5.27
N VAL A 389 -13.47 -29.20 4.73
CA VAL A 389 -13.50 -27.81 5.20
C VAL A 389 -14.95 -27.36 5.40
N ASN A 390 -15.24 -26.73 6.54
CA ASN A 390 -16.58 -26.21 6.82
C ASN A 390 -16.82 -24.82 6.19
N TYR A 391 -15.82 -23.94 6.20
CA TYR A 391 -15.93 -22.55 5.77
C TYR A 391 -14.76 -22.12 4.88
N PHE A 392 -15.05 -21.71 3.64
CA PHE A 392 -14.06 -21.06 2.78
C PHE A 392 -14.20 -19.53 2.79
N LEU A 393 -13.12 -18.84 3.15
CA LEU A 393 -13.02 -17.38 3.15
C LEU A 393 -12.09 -16.94 2.02
N HIS A 394 -12.66 -16.43 0.92
CA HIS A 394 -11.88 -15.91 -0.20
C HIS A 394 -11.83 -14.38 -0.23
N MET A 395 -10.62 -13.82 -0.21
CA MET A 395 -10.43 -12.37 -0.25
C MET A 395 -10.57 -11.85 -1.67
N GLY A 396 -11.34 -10.77 -1.83
CA GLY A 396 -11.56 -10.17 -3.13
C GLY A 396 -10.30 -9.51 -3.70
N HIS A 397 -10.24 -9.42 -5.04
CA HIS A 397 -9.10 -8.85 -5.76
C HIS A 397 -8.82 -7.40 -5.41
N LEU A 398 -7.56 -7.00 -5.60
CA LEU A 398 -7.16 -5.61 -5.55
C LEU A 398 -6.95 -5.07 -6.98
N SER A 399 -7.56 -3.93 -7.28
CA SER A 399 -7.28 -3.13 -8.46
C SER A 399 -6.82 -1.72 -8.07
N ILE A 400 -6.06 -1.06 -8.94
CA ILE A 400 -5.69 0.35 -8.80
C ILE A 400 -6.24 1.09 -10.02
N THR A 401 -6.97 2.18 -9.80
CA THR A 401 -7.55 2.96 -10.89
C THR A 401 -6.47 3.39 -11.88
N GLY A 402 -6.66 3.06 -13.16
CA GLY A 402 -5.74 3.42 -14.25
C GLY A 402 -4.51 2.51 -14.41
N SER A 403 -4.31 1.53 -13.54
CA SER A 403 -3.18 0.59 -13.59
C SER A 403 -3.63 -0.83 -13.28
N LYS A 404 -3.69 -1.69 -14.31
CA LYS A 404 -3.86 -3.13 -14.08
C LYS A 404 -2.52 -3.72 -13.63
N MET A 405 -2.45 -4.17 -12.38
CA MET A 405 -1.27 -4.82 -11.81
C MET A 405 -1.23 -6.30 -12.17
N SER A 406 -0.08 -6.80 -12.60
CA SER A 406 0.17 -8.23 -12.83
C SER A 406 1.67 -8.53 -12.73
N LYS A 407 2.01 -9.68 -12.13
CA LYS A 407 3.40 -10.19 -12.08
C LYS A 407 3.96 -10.46 -13.48
N SER A 408 3.13 -10.94 -14.41
CA SER A 408 3.56 -11.25 -15.79
C SER A 408 3.83 -10.00 -16.64
N LEU A 409 3.35 -8.84 -16.19
CA LEU A 409 3.54 -7.54 -16.83
C LEU A 409 4.69 -6.72 -16.21
N LYS A 410 5.31 -7.21 -15.11
CA LYS A 410 6.28 -6.48 -14.27
C LYS A 410 5.83 -5.06 -13.87
N ASN A 411 4.53 -4.77 -13.90
CA ASN A 411 3.93 -3.48 -13.59
C ASN A 411 3.10 -3.56 -12.29
N PHE A 412 3.65 -4.24 -11.29
CA PHE A 412 3.06 -4.37 -9.97
C PHE A 412 3.85 -3.50 -8.99
N GLN A 413 3.15 -2.84 -8.08
CA GLN A 413 3.80 -2.17 -6.97
C GLN A 413 4.09 -3.20 -5.87
N THR A 414 5.36 -3.34 -5.48
CA THR A 414 5.74 -4.19 -4.36
C THR A 414 5.22 -3.59 -3.04
N ILE A 415 5.13 -4.42 -2.00
CA ILE A 415 4.75 -3.93 -0.66
C ILE A 415 5.81 -2.94 -0.16
N ALA A 416 7.10 -3.29 -0.28
CA ALA A 416 8.21 -2.42 0.06
C ALA A 416 8.14 -1.06 -0.66
N ASP A 417 7.93 -1.03 -1.98
CA ASP A 417 7.83 0.22 -2.74
C ASP A 417 6.62 1.06 -2.29
N ALA A 418 5.48 0.41 -2.02
CA ALA A 418 4.28 1.09 -1.56
C ALA A 418 4.50 1.75 -0.19
N LEU A 419 5.16 1.06 0.74
CA LEU A 419 5.48 1.57 2.07
C LEU A 419 6.57 2.65 2.04
N ALA A 420 7.50 2.58 1.09
CA ALA A 420 8.55 3.58 0.92
C ALA A 420 8.06 4.89 0.27
N THR A 421 6.88 4.89 -0.36
CA THR A 421 6.40 6.02 -1.18
C THR A 421 5.09 6.61 -0.70
N ASN A 422 4.02 5.82 -0.70
CA ASN A 422 2.65 6.33 -0.72
C ASN A 422 1.78 5.86 0.46
N TYR A 423 2.25 4.88 1.24
CA TYR A 423 1.45 4.26 2.30
C TYR A 423 2.26 4.09 3.58
N THR A 424 1.56 4.18 4.70
CA THR A 424 2.01 3.56 5.95
C THR A 424 1.30 2.22 6.10
N ALA A 425 1.79 1.36 6.99
CA ALA A 425 1.11 0.10 7.32
C ALA A 425 -0.34 0.34 7.79
N ARG A 426 -0.54 1.38 8.60
CA ARG A 426 -1.86 1.79 9.10
C ARG A 426 -2.76 2.31 7.98
N SER A 427 -2.28 3.22 7.13
CA SER A 427 -3.13 3.78 6.07
C SER A 427 -3.55 2.72 5.06
N MET A 428 -2.67 1.76 4.73
CA MET A 428 -3.02 0.61 3.89
C MET A 428 -4.09 -0.28 4.54
N ARG A 429 -3.99 -0.55 5.85
CA ARG A 429 -5.03 -1.29 6.59
C ARG A 429 -6.37 -0.56 6.58
N ILE A 430 -6.38 0.76 6.79
CA ILE A 430 -7.61 1.57 6.77
C ILE A 430 -8.29 1.47 5.39
N VAL A 431 -7.52 1.57 4.30
CA VAL A 431 -8.04 1.36 2.94
C VAL A 431 -8.71 -0.03 2.82
N PHE A 432 -8.10 -1.09 3.32
CA PHE A 432 -8.70 -2.42 3.24
C PHE A 432 -9.93 -2.60 4.14
N LEU A 433 -10.00 -1.92 5.29
CA LEU A 433 -11.17 -1.92 6.18
C LEU A 433 -12.37 -1.19 5.56
N MET A 434 -12.13 -0.20 4.69
CA MET A 434 -13.17 0.56 4.00
C MET A 434 -13.88 -0.24 2.89
N GLY A 435 -13.26 -1.32 2.40
CA GLY A 435 -13.89 -2.29 1.50
C GLY A 435 -14.31 -3.56 2.24
N ARG A 436 -15.36 -4.24 1.76
CA ARG A 436 -15.69 -5.58 2.28
C ARG A 436 -14.56 -6.54 1.93
N TRP A 437 -14.22 -7.45 2.84
CA TRP A 437 -13.05 -8.35 2.67
C TRP A 437 -13.20 -9.33 1.49
N ASN A 438 -14.43 -9.77 1.19
CA ASN A 438 -14.74 -10.73 0.13
C ASN A 438 -15.03 -10.08 -1.24
N ASP A 439 -15.17 -8.76 -1.28
CA ASP A 439 -15.41 -8.01 -2.52
C ASP A 439 -14.10 -7.44 -3.08
N GLY A 440 -14.09 -7.20 -4.39
CA GLY A 440 -12.99 -6.50 -5.03
C GLY A 440 -12.84 -5.07 -4.50
N VAL A 441 -11.61 -4.65 -4.24
CA VAL A 441 -11.29 -3.29 -3.79
C VAL A 441 -10.50 -2.57 -4.87
N GLU A 442 -11.01 -1.41 -5.28
CA GLU A 442 -10.30 -0.50 -6.18
C GLU A 442 -9.71 0.66 -5.38
N ILE A 443 -8.38 0.77 -5.37
CA ILE A 443 -7.72 1.91 -4.74
C ILE A 443 -7.73 3.11 -5.69
N SER A 444 -8.62 4.06 -5.41
CA SER A 444 -8.70 5.35 -6.09
C SER A 444 -8.08 6.49 -5.26
N PRO A 445 -7.75 7.65 -5.87
CA PRO A 445 -7.35 8.84 -5.12
C PRO A 445 -8.37 9.26 -4.06
N ASP A 446 -9.66 9.14 -4.36
CA ASP A 446 -10.75 9.47 -3.42
C ASP A 446 -10.77 8.50 -2.23
N MET A 447 -10.55 7.21 -2.47
CA MET A 447 -10.48 6.22 -1.39
C MET A 447 -9.31 6.49 -0.45
N ARG A 448 -8.16 6.91 -0.99
CA ARG A 448 -7.01 7.34 -0.17
C ARG A 448 -7.34 8.57 0.65
N ALA A 449 -7.91 9.60 0.04
CA ALA A 449 -8.31 10.82 0.75
C ALA A 449 -9.32 10.54 1.87
N GLN A 450 -10.26 9.61 1.65
CA GLN A 450 -11.19 9.15 2.69
C GLN A 450 -10.45 8.44 3.83
N SER A 451 -9.52 7.55 3.52
CA SER A 451 -8.66 6.86 4.49
C SER A 451 -7.88 7.86 5.35
N ASP A 452 -7.19 8.81 4.72
CA ASP A 452 -6.38 9.82 5.40
C ASP A 452 -7.24 10.72 6.31
N ASN A 453 -8.42 11.11 5.82
CA ASN A 453 -9.36 11.92 6.62
C ASN A 453 -9.92 11.13 7.81
N TRP A 454 -10.21 9.84 7.63
CA TRP A 454 -10.64 8.98 8.74
C TRP A 454 -9.53 8.87 9.78
N GLU A 455 -8.30 8.55 9.37
CA GLU A 455 -7.15 8.46 10.28
C GLU A 455 -6.92 9.76 11.05
N SER A 456 -6.87 10.89 10.33
CA SER A 456 -6.68 12.21 10.94
C SER A 456 -7.78 12.54 11.96
N THR A 457 -9.04 12.20 11.66
CA THR A 457 -10.17 12.43 12.57
C THR A 457 -10.01 11.65 13.87
N ILE A 458 -9.63 10.37 13.80
CA ILE A 458 -9.42 9.51 14.98
C ILE A 458 -8.19 9.99 15.77
N SER A 459 -7.08 10.29 15.08
CA SER A 459 -5.86 10.81 15.70
C SER A 459 -6.13 12.11 16.45
N ASN A 460 -6.82 13.07 15.83
CA ASN A 460 -7.15 14.34 16.47
C ASN A 460 -8.04 14.15 17.70
N PHE A 461 -9.01 13.23 17.65
CA PHE A 461 -9.86 12.91 18.79
C PHE A 461 -9.04 12.34 19.95
N PHE A 462 -8.13 11.41 19.69
CA PHE A 462 -7.23 10.87 20.70
C PHE A 462 -6.29 11.93 21.29
N THR A 463 -5.63 12.72 20.44
CA THR A 463 -4.72 13.78 20.88
C THR A 463 -5.44 14.80 21.77
N ASN A 464 -6.62 15.29 21.35
CA ASN A 464 -7.40 16.24 22.15
C ASN A 464 -7.83 15.63 23.49
N THR A 465 -8.29 14.37 23.49
CA THR A 465 -8.71 13.66 24.71
C THR A 465 -7.57 13.52 25.70
N LYS A 466 -6.39 13.08 25.23
CA LYS A 466 -5.17 13.00 26.05
C LYS A 466 -4.81 14.35 26.66
N SER A 467 -4.81 15.41 25.84
CA SER A 467 -4.48 16.76 26.31
C SER A 467 -5.43 17.26 27.41
N TRP A 468 -6.74 17.03 27.27
CA TRP A 468 -7.72 17.41 28.30
C TRP A 468 -7.53 16.62 29.60
N LEU A 469 -7.25 15.30 29.51
CA LEU A 469 -6.99 14.46 30.69
C LEU A 469 -5.73 14.92 31.45
N MET A 470 -4.67 15.25 30.73
CA MET A 470 -3.44 15.78 31.32
C MET A 470 -3.67 17.15 31.99
N GLU A 471 -4.44 18.04 31.36
CA GLU A 471 -4.77 19.36 31.93
C GLU A 471 -5.58 19.25 33.24
N ALA A 472 -6.53 18.31 33.30
CA ALA A 472 -7.34 18.04 34.49
C ALA A 472 -6.53 17.43 35.66
N GLY A 473 -5.23 17.16 35.49
CA GLY A 473 -4.39 16.53 36.50
C GLY A 473 -4.71 15.06 36.73
N ILE A 474 -5.39 14.40 35.78
CA ILE A 474 -5.73 12.98 35.84
C ILE A 474 -4.51 12.18 35.39
N ASN A 475 -3.52 12.07 36.26
CA ASN A 475 -2.34 11.23 36.09
C ASN A 475 -2.67 9.81 36.56
N ASN A 476 -3.28 8.99 35.70
CA ASN A 476 -3.49 7.54 35.88
C ASN A 476 -3.79 7.09 37.32
N GLY A 477 -5.03 7.29 37.75
CA GLY A 477 -5.66 6.34 38.67
C GLY A 477 -6.59 5.46 37.84
N ILE A 478 -6.33 4.16 37.77
CA ILE A 478 -7.32 3.18 37.33
C ILE A 478 -8.52 3.32 38.28
N LYS A 479 -9.49 4.18 37.95
CA LYS A 479 -10.86 3.87 38.33
C LYS A 479 -11.24 2.75 37.39
N ASN A 480 -11.47 1.57 37.95
CA ASN A 480 -12.29 0.58 37.27
C ASN A 480 -13.47 1.35 36.67
N LEU A 481 -13.54 1.41 35.34
CA LEU A 481 -14.75 1.76 34.60
C LEU A 481 -15.77 0.62 34.77
N SER A 482 -15.86 0.03 35.97
CA SER A 482 -17.15 -0.39 36.47
C SER A 482 -17.98 0.89 36.51
N ILE A 483 -18.64 1.15 35.37
CA ILE A 483 -19.98 1.72 35.33
C ILE A 483 -20.62 1.17 36.60
N SER A 484 -20.96 2.05 37.54
CA SER A 484 -21.76 1.61 38.67
C SER A 484 -22.86 0.76 38.06
N LYS A 485 -23.02 -0.48 38.54
CA LYS A 485 -24.23 -1.27 38.27
C LYS A 485 -25.40 -0.59 38.99
N ASP A 486 -25.54 0.71 38.84
CA ASP A 486 -26.77 1.41 39.07
C ASP A 486 -27.62 1.09 37.85
N ASP A 487 -28.78 0.48 38.09
CA ASP A 487 -29.84 0.24 37.11
C ASP A 487 -30.45 1.55 36.55
N SER A 488 -29.73 2.67 36.64
CA SER A 488 -30.12 3.95 36.07
C SER A 488 -29.88 3.94 34.56
N PRO A 489 -30.84 4.41 33.74
CA PRO A 489 -30.65 4.47 32.30
C PRO A 489 -29.47 5.38 31.96
N VAL A 490 -28.54 4.84 31.17
CA VAL A 490 -27.43 5.60 30.60
C VAL A 490 -28.00 6.68 29.68
N VAL A 491 -27.65 7.95 29.90
CA VAL A 491 -28.12 9.11 29.11
C VAL A 491 -26.97 9.86 28.45
N GLY A 492 -27.26 10.62 27.40
CA GLY A 492 -26.27 11.43 26.68
C GLY A 492 -25.19 10.58 25.98
N LEU A 493 -23.95 11.06 25.99
CA LEU A 493 -22.84 10.45 25.24
C LEU A 493 -22.58 8.97 25.58
N LEU A 494 -22.80 8.56 26.84
CA LEU A 494 -22.63 7.15 27.21
C LEU A 494 -23.72 6.26 26.58
N ALA A 495 -24.94 6.79 26.35
CA ALA A 495 -25.99 6.06 25.64
C ALA A 495 -25.62 5.87 24.16
N ASP A 496 -25.04 6.90 23.55
CA ASP A 496 -24.51 6.84 22.19
C ASP A 496 -23.35 5.83 22.08
N LEU A 497 -22.48 5.75 23.10
CA LEU A 497 -21.44 4.72 23.17
C LEU A 497 -22.03 3.31 23.26
N GLU A 498 -23.06 3.09 24.09
CA GLU A 498 -23.73 1.78 24.17
C GLU A 498 -24.44 1.41 22.86
N GLN A 499 -25.02 2.39 22.15
CA GLN A 499 -25.58 2.15 20.82
C GLN A 499 -24.49 1.81 19.80
N ALA A 500 -23.35 2.52 19.82
CA ALA A 500 -22.22 2.24 18.95
C ALA A 500 -21.63 0.83 19.20
N LYS A 501 -21.59 0.37 20.46
CA LYS A 501 -21.21 -1.02 20.78
C LYS A 501 -22.13 -2.04 20.12
N LYS A 502 -23.45 -1.85 20.21
CA LYS A 502 -24.45 -2.73 19.58
C LYS A 502 -24.36 -2.70 18.06
N ASP A 503 -24.19 -1.51 17.48
CA ASP A 503 -24.08 -1.35 16.03
C ASP A 503 -22.79 -1.97 15.48
N LEU A 504 -21.68 -1.85 16.22
CA LEU A 504 -20.43 -2.53 15.91
C LEU A 504 -20.59 -4.05 16.00
N GLU A 505 -21.22 -4.55 17.06
CA GLU A 505 -21.47 -5.99 17.20
C GLU A 505 -22.32 -6.53 16.06
N ALA A 506 -23.38 -5.82 15.67
CA ALA A 506 -24.22 -6.18 14.52
C ALA A 506 -23.43 -6.19 13.20
N ALA A 507 -22.50 -5.26 13.02
CA ALA A 507 -21.62 -5.22 11.84
C ALA A 507 -20.65 -6.41 11.84
N LEU A 508 -19.92 -6.64 12.93
CA LEU A 508 -18.90 -7.69 13.00
C LEU A 508 -19.50 -9.11 12.99
N THR A 509 -20.69 -9.27 13.58
CA THR A 509 -21.46 -10.53 13.57
C THR A 509 -21.97 -10.89 12.18
N ASN A 510 -22.16 -9.90 11.31
CA ASN A 510 -22.59 -10.12 9.93
C ASN A 510 -21.39 -10.15 8.98
N SER A 511 -20.62 -11.24 9.04
CA SER A 511 -19.47 -11.52 8.17
C SER A 511 -18.39 -10.45 8.24
N PHE A 512 -18.09 -9.95 9.45
CA PHE A 512 -17.01 -9.00 9.68
C PHE A 512 -17.17 -7.73 8.81
N ASP A 513 -18.33 -7.08 8.84
CA ASP A 513 -18.62 -5.88 8.03
C ASP A 513 -17.79 -4.67 8.52
N THR A 514 -16.51 -4.66 8.16
CA THR A 514 -15.54 -3.64 8.55
C THR A 514 -15.87 -2.25 8.00
N PRO A 515 -16.42 -2.07 6.78
CA PRO A 515 -16.82 -0.74 6.33
C PRO A 515 -17.87 -0.12 7.25
N ARG A 516 -18.86 -0.91 7.67
CA ARG A 516 -19.88 -0.44 8.63
C ARG A 516 -19.27 -0.18 10.01
N ALA A 517 -18.35 -1.02 10.47
CA ALA A 517 -17.63 -0.79 11.73
C ALA A 517 -16.86 0.55 11.72
N MET A 518 -16.15 0.86 10.64
CA MET A 518 -15.41 2.12 10.48
C MET A 518 -16.34 3.34 10.51
N LEU A 519 -17.55 3.24 9.94
CA LEU A 519 -18.58 4.28 10.00
C LEU A 519 -19.14 4.47 11.41
N VAL A 520 -19.35 3.39 12.17
CA VAL A 520 -19.82 3.46 13.57
C VAL A 520 -18.81 4.22 14.42
N ILE A 521 -17.51 3.91 14.29
CA ILE A 521 -16.44 4.63 15.00
C ILE A 521 -16.44 6.12 14.64
N LEU A 522 -16.48 6.44 13.34
CA LEU A 522 -16.46 7.83 12.88
C LEU A 522 -17.67 8.63 13.37
N ARG A 523 -18.87 8.02 13.36
CA ARG A 523 -20.09 8.65 13.88
C ARG A 523 -19.96 8.94 15.37
N LEU A 524 -19.46 7.99 16.16
CA LEU A 524 -19.28 8.18 17.60
C LEU A 524 -18.30 9.31 17.92
N VAL A 525 -17.17 9.38 17.19
CA VAL A 525 -16.20 10.50 17.34
C VAL A 525 -16.86 11.84 17.03
N ASN A 526 -17.65 11.92 15.96
CA ASN A 526 -18.36 13.15 15.62
C ASN A 526 -19.38 13.54 16.71
N THR A 527 -20.14 12.58 17.24
CA THR A 527 -21.05 12.82 18.37
C THR A 527 -20.31 13.31 19.61
N ALA A 528 -19.17 12.70 19.95
CA ALA A 528 -18.33 13.13 21.07
C ALA A 528 -17.79 14.56 20.87
N ASN A 529 -17.33 14.89 19.66
CA ASN A 529 -16.86 16.25 19.33
C ASN A 529 -17.99 17.29 19.42
N ILE A 530 -19.21 16.96 19.00
CA ILE A 530 -20.39 17.82 19.16
C ILE A 530 -20.69 18.02 20.65
N TYR A 531 -20.70 16.95 21.43
CA TYR A 531 -20.91 17.01 22.88
C TYR A 531 -19.92 17.95 23.57
N VAL A 532 -18.62 17.86 23.26
CA VAL A 532 -17.59 18.78 23.78
C VAL A 532 -17.86 20.23 23.37
N LYS A 533 -18.29 20.46 22.12
CA LYS A 533 -18.53 21.81 21.60
C LYS A 533 -19.76 22.48 22.24
N GLU A 534 -20.81 21.72 22.50
CA GLU A 534 -22.08 22.23 23.02
C GLU A 534 -22.09 22.39 24.55
N ASN A 535 -21.19 21.71 25.27
CA ASN A 535 -21.13 21.70 26.73
C ASN A 535 -19.80 22.28 27.21
N LYS A 536 -19.81 23.47 27.84
CA LYS A 536 -18.58 24.10 28.34
C LYS A 536 -17.91 23.32 29.48
N ASP A 537 -18.71 22.67 30.33
CA ASP A 537 -18.26 21.85 31.46
C ASP A 537 -18.62 20.38 31.21
N PHE A 538 -18.20 19.84 30.07
CA PHE A 538 -18.47 18.46 29.70
C PHE A 538 -17.78 17.46 30.65
N ASP A 539 -18.40 16.30 30.85
CA ASP A 539 -17.81 15.25 31.68
C ASP A 539 -16.69 14.52 30.91
N LEU A 540 -15.46 14.75 31.33
CA LEU A 540 -14.27 14.19 30.70
C LEU A 540 -14.21 12.66 30.81
N SER A 541 -14.84 12.06 31.83
CA SER A 541 -14.89 10.60 31.98
C SER A 541 -15.71 9.93 30.88
N HIS A 542 -16.73 10.62 30.35
CA HIS A 542 -17.51 10.13 29.21
C HIS A 542 -16.67 10.12 27.92
N ILE A 543 -15.86 11.17 27.70
CA ILE A 543 -14.96 11.26 26.55
C ILE A 543 -13.85 10.20 26.65
N GLU A 544 -13.28 10.01 27.84
CA GLU A 544 -12.29 8.96 28.09
C GLU A 544 -12.86 7.57 27.78
N ALA A 545 -14.08 7.27 28.22
CA ALA A 545 -14.75 5.99 27.95
C ALA A 545 -14.90 5.72 26.44
N VAL A 546 -15.29 6.75 25.67
CA VAL A 546 -15.36 6.67 24.20
C VAL A 546 -13.97 6.44 23.61
N ALA A 547 -12.96 7.22 24.02
CA ALA A 547 -11.60 7.09 23.50
C ALA A 547 -11.01 5.69 23.76
N ARG A 548 -11.13 5.16 24.98
CA ARG A 548 -10.66 3.81 25.32
C ARG A 548 -11.38 2.72 24.55
N TRP A 549 -12.69 2.84 24.37
CA TRP A 549 -13.43 1.89 23.55
C TRP A 549 -12.93 1.90 22.11
N ILE A 550 -12.76 3.08 21.51
CA ILE A 550 -12.21 3.21 20.14
C ILE A 550 -10.80 2.63 20.08
N THR A 551 -9.92 2.96 21.04
CA THR A 551 -8.55 2.41 21.15
C THR A 551 -8.56 0.88 21.08
N LYS A 552 -9.47 0.25 21.84
CA LYS A 552 -9.61 -1.21 21.81
C LYS A 552 -10.00 -1.73 20.42
N ILE A 553 -10.99 -1.12 19.77
CA ILE A 553 -11.47 -1.58 18.46
C ILE A 553 -10.41 -1.38 17.36
N VAL A 554 -9.74 -0.23 17.32
CA VAL A 554 -8.68 0.02 16.33
C VAL A 554 -7.45 -0.86 16.58
N GLY A 555 -7.17 -1.20 17.84
CA GLY A 555 -6.18 -2.20 18.23
C GLY A 555 -6.52 -3.60 17.72
N ILE A 556 -7.78 -4.03 17.86
CA ILE A 556 -8.28 -5.29 17.28
C ILE A 556 -8.15 -5.31 15.76
N PHE A 557 -8.40 -4.19 15.07
CA PHE A 557 -8.17 -4.10 13.62
C PHE A 557 -6.68 -4.04 13.23
N GLY A 558 -5.77 -4.01 14.20
CA GLY A 558 -4.33 -3.93 13.96
C GLY A 558 -3.89 -2.60 13.35
N LEU A 559 -4.65 -1.52 13.58
CA LEU A 559 -4.29 -0.17 13.12
C LEU A 559 -3.14 0.45 13.91
N ASP A 560 -2.76 -0.16 15.03
CA ASP A 560 -1.61 0.24 15.82
C ASP A 560 -0.64 -0.94 15.94
N SER A 561 0.54 -0.80 15.35
CA SER A 561 1.60 -1.81 15.42
C SER A 561 2.28 -1.90 16.79
N ASN A 562 2.14 -0.86 17.61
CA ASN A 562 2.76 -0.79 18.94
C ASN A 562 1.79 -1.23 20.04
N ALA A 563 0.49 -1.39 19.72
CA ALA A 563 -0.52 -1.83 20.67
C ALA A 563 -0.63 -3.36 20.72
N SER A 564 -0.87 -3.89 21.92
CA SER A 564 -1.08 -5.33 22.15
C SER A 564 -2.39 -5.60 22.92
N PRO A 565 -3.02 -6.77 22.72
CA PRO A 565 -4.17 -7.19 23.52
C PRO A 565 -3.81 -7.17 25.02
N PRO A 566 -4.73 -6.75 25.92
CA PRO A 566 -6.16 -6.48 25.70
C PRO A 566 -6.52 -5.10 25.11
N TYR A 567 -5.53 -4.29 24.73
CA TYR A 567 -5.69 -2.94 24.17
C TYR A 567 -6.30 -1.92 25.14
N ASP A 568 -5.92 -1.97 26.42
CA ASP A 568 -6.48 -1.13 27.50
C ASP A 568 -5.90 0.30 27.56
N GLY A 569 -5.04 0.68 26.62
CA GLY A 569 -4.43 2.00 26.51
C GLY A 569 -5.43 3.11 26.16
N LEU A 570 -4.90 4.29 25.84
CA LEU A 570 -5.69 5.41 25.32
C LEU A 570 -4.98 6.05 24.13
N GLY A 571 -5.65 6.03 22.99
CA GLY A 571 -5.14 6.49 21.71
C GLY A 571 -4.08 5.58 21.11
N TRP A 572 -3.33 6.12 20.14
CA TRP A 572 -2.20 5.43 19.54
C TRP A 572 -1.07 5.26 20.57
N ALA A 573 -0.52 4.05 20.65
CA ALA A 573 0.59 3.69 21.51
C ALA A 573 1.90 4.33 21.02
N SER A 574 2.70 4.81 21.98
CA SER A 574 3.98 5.43 21.68
C SER A 574 4.94 4.41 21.04
N PRO A 575 5.69 4.80 19.99
CA PRO A 575 6.71 3.94 19.39
C PRO A 575 7.98 3.82 20.25
N ILE A 576 8.12 4.65 21.30
CA ILE A 576 9.28 4.58 22.19
C ILE A 576 9.19 3.29 23.00
N ALA A 577 10.20 2.43 22.84
CA ALA A 577 10.25 1.14 23.49
C ALA A 577 10.18 1.28 25.02
N ALA A 578 9.42 0.39 25.67
CA ALA A 578 9.18 0.41 27.11
C ALA A 578 10.45 0.22 27.97
N ASP A 579 11.58 -0.12 27.34
CA ASP A 579 12.90 -0.38 27.95
C ASP A 579 13.78 0.87 28.09
N VAL A 580 13.38 2.02 27.53
CA VAL A 580 14.14 3.27 27.66
C VAL A 580 14.05 3.79 29.10
N ASP A 581 15.20 4.11 29.69
CA ASP A 581 15.29 4.76 31.01
C ASP A 581 14.50 6.08 31.00
N PRO A 582 13.48 6.25 31.88
CA PRO A 582 12.65 7.46 31.94
C PRO A 582 13.46 8.75 32.00
N LYS A 583 14.59 8.75 32.73
CA LYS A 583 15.44 9.94 32.84
C LYS A 583 16.06 10.31 31.51
N LYS A 584 16.55 9.34 30.75
CA LYS A 584 17.10 9.56 29.39
C LYS A 584 16.02 10.01 28.43
N ALA A 585 14.82 9.41 28.54
CA ALA A 585 13.70 9.69 27.66
C ALA A 585 13.28 11.18 27.72
N VAL A 586 13.26 11.78 28.93
CA VAL A 586 12.86 13.18 29.12
C VAL A 586 13.97 14.22 28.93
N LEU A 587 15.22 13.80 28.73
CA LEU A 587 16.37 14.72 28.60
C LEU A 587 16.12 15.86 27.58
N PRO A 588 15.66 15.60 26.34
CA PRO A 588 15.44 16.67 25.36
C PRO A 588 14.49 17.76 25.85
N TYR A 589 13.42 17.38 26.54
CA TYR A 589 12.42 18.30 27.10
C TYR A 589 12.99 19.13 28.24
N SER A 590 13.80 18.49 29.11
CA SER A 590 14.45 19.17 30.23
C SER A 590 15.49 20.20 29.75
N GLU A 591 16.22 19.91 28.67
CA GLU A 591 17.22 20.83 28.09
C GLU A 591 16.56 22.04 27.42
N VAL A 592 15.43 21.85 26.73
CA VAL A 592 14.62 22.95 26.20
C VAL A 592 14.17 23.88 27.33
N LEU A 593 13.64 23.33 28.43
CA LEU A 593 13.24 24.13 29.59
C LEU A 593 14.41 24.91 30.18
N LYS A 594 15.58 24.27 30.36
CA LYS A 594 16.78 24.94 30.90
C LYS A 594 17.20 26.12 30.02
N THR A 595 17.23 25.91 28.70
CA THR A 595 17.59 26.93 27.71
C THR A 595 16.63 28.11 27.78
N ILE A 596 15.32 27.85 27.76
CA ILE A 596 14.29 28.88 27.84
C ILE A 596 14.39 29.66 29.16
N LYS A 597 14.57 28.98 30.30
CA LYS A 597 14.73 29.66 31.60
C LYS A 597 15.93 30.61 31.60
N ALA A 598 17.06 30.19 31.05
CA ALA A 598 18.27 31.01 30.98
C ALA A 598 18.08 32.26 30.10
N GLU A 599 17.49 32.09 28.92
CA GLU A 599 17.22 33.20 28.00
C GLU A 599 16.21 34.20 28.56
N VAL A 600 15.14 33.70 29.18
CA VAL A 600 14.10 34.56 29.78
C VAL A 600 14.64 35.32 30.99
N ALA A 601 15.45 34.69 31.83
CA ALA A 601 16.11 35.37 32.94
C ALA A 601 17.01 36.52 32.46
N ALA A 602 17.68 36.37 31.31
CA ALA A 602 18.52 37.41 30.73
C ALA A 602 17.74 38.66 30.27
N LEU A 603 16.44 38.53 29.97
CA LEU A 603 15.59 39.65 29.56
C LEU A 603 15.20 40.60 30.71
N SER A 604 15.44 40.21 31.97
CA SER A 604 15.21 41.06 33.16
C SER A 604 13.81 41.70 33.23
N LEU A 605 12.77 40.94 32.90
CA LEU A 605 11.37 41.40 32.87
C LEU A 605 10.77 41.50 34.28
N SER A 606 9.99 42.55 34.56
CA SER A 606 9.29 42.71 35.85
C SER A 606 7.94 41.98 35.86
N SER A 607 7.91 40.73 36.32
CA SER A 607 6.69 39.96 36.61
C SER A 607 6.91 38.98 37.78
N GLU A 608 6.07 39.06 38.81
CA GLU A 608 6.08 38.12 39.95
C GLU A 608 5.73 36.70 39.50
N THR A 609 4.73 36.57 38.62
CA THR A 609 4.32 35.28 38.03
C THR A 609 5.47 34.64 37.26
N LEU A 610 6.17 35.42 36.42
CA LEU A 610 7.29 34.90 35.65
C LEU A 610 8.44 34.46 36.56
N SER A 611 8.72 35.21 37.63
CA SER A 611 9.75 34.85 38.61
C SER A 611 9.44 33.54 39.34
N ALA A 612 8.17 33.33 39.70
CA ALA A 612 7.69 32.07 40.28
C ALA A 612 7.85 30.89 39.30
N LEU A 613 7.49 31.07 38.03
CA LEU A 613 7.65 30.03 37.00
C LEU A 613 9.13 29.68 36.75
N LEU A 614 10.03 30.66 36.70
CA LEU A 614 11.46 30.43 36.49
C LEU A 614 12.11 29.66 37.65
N SER A 615 11.63 29.87 38.88
CA SER A 615 12.13 29.19 40.08
C SER A 615 11.51 27.80 40.33
N HIS A 616 10.37 27.47 39.71
CA HIS A 616 9.72 26.18 39.88
C HIS A 616 10.53 25.02 39.27
N ASP A 617 10.77 23.95 40.04
CA ASP A 617 11.45 22.74 39.58
C ASP A 617 10.42 21.63 39.28
N PRO A 618 10.27 21.17 38.02
CA PRO A 618 9.35 20.09 37.66
C PRO A 618 9.90 18.68 37.97
N ALA A 619 11.14 18.53 38.45
CA ALA A 619 11.74 17.22 38.74
C ALA A 619 10.94 16.36 39.74
N PRO A 620 10.35 16.90 40.83
CA PRO A 620 9.53 16.10 41.75
C PRO A 620 8.27 15.52 41.09
N ASP A 621 7.59 16.31 40.23
CA ASP A 621 6.41 15.87 39.48
C ASP A 621 6.77 14.75 38.49
N PHE A 622 7.93 14.87 37.84
CA PHE A 622 8.49 13.82 36.99
C PHE A 622 8.82 12.54 37.80
N GLU A 623 9.49 12.67 38.94
CA GLU A 623 9.87 11.52 39.78
C GLU A 623 8.65 10.77 40.31
N SER A 624 7.61 11.50 40.72
CA SER A 624 6.32 10.92 41.09
C SER A 624 5.70 10.13 39.93
N THR A 625 5.70 10.72 38.74
CA THR A 625 5.16 10.08 37.53
C THR A 625 5.95 8.84 37.15
N ALA A 626 7.29 8.91 37.13
CA ALA A 626 8.16 7.79 36.81
C ALA A 626 8.03 6.63 37.83
N SER A 627 7.79 6.96 39.10
CA SER A 627 7.60 5.98 40.19
C SER A 627 6.27 5.22 40.09
N SER A 628 5.29 5.72 39.33
CA SER A 628 4.04 4.98 39.03
C SER A 628 4.25 3.75 38.14
N GLY A 629 5.45 3.58 37.58
CA GLY A 629 5.78 2.50 36.65
C GLY A 629 5.46 2.80 35.18
N THR A 630 4.89 3.97 34.88
CA THR A 630 4.65 4.37 33.48
C THR A 630 5.94 4.49 32.68
N ARG A 631 5.84 4.17 31.38
CA ARG A 631 6.88 4.35 30.37
C ARG A 631 6.41 5.25 29.22
N ASP A 632 5.24 5.85 29.38
CA ASP A 632 4.70 6.79 28.40
C ASP A 632 5.48 8.10 28.45
N ILE A 633 6.20 8.40 27.37
CA ILE A 633 6.98 9.63 27.20
C ILE A 633 6.12 10.88 27.33
N GLU A 634 4.86 10.83 26.88
CA GLU A 634 3.96 11.98 26.91
C GLU A 634 3.69 12.37 28.36
N LEU A 635 3.39 11.38 29.22
CA LEU A 635 3.18 11.56 30.65
C LEU A 635 4.47 11.98 31.38
N LEU A 636 5.60 11.32 31.06
CA LEU A 636 6.89 11.60 31.70
C LEU A 636 7.41 13.01 31.38
N SER A 637 7.24 13.48 30.15
CA SER A 637 7.71 14.79 29.69
C SER A 637 6.78 15.95 30.08
N PHE A 638 5.50 15.65 30.40
CA PHE A 638 4.48 16.64 30.66
C PHE A 638 4.84 17.69 31.73
N PRO A 639 5.44 17.35 32.89
CA PRO A 639 5.81 18.36 33.90
C PRO A 639 6.74 19.45 33.36
N TYR A 640 7.71 19.07 32.51
CA TYR A 640 8.63 20.02 31.86
C TYR A 640 7.89 20.87 30.83
N LEU A 641 7.06 20.25 30.00
CA LEU A 641 6.29 20.90 28.94
C LEU A 641 5.25 21.88 29.49
N ARG A 642 4.57 21.52 30.58
CA ARG A 642 3.63 22.39 31.29
C ARG A 642 4.31 23.69 31.70
N LEU A 643 5.50 23.59 32.28
CA LEU A 643 6.26 24.76 32.71
C LEU A 643 6.74 25.62 31.53
N VAL A 644 7.22 24.99 30.44
CA VAL A 644 7.58 25.72 29.21
C VAL A 644 6.37 26.47 28.64
N SER A 645 5.20 25.82 28.56
CA SER A 645 3.98 26.44 28.07
C SER A 645 3.54 27.63 28.93
N GLN A 646 3.56 27.47 30.26
CA GLN A 646 3.22 28.55 31.20
C GLN A 646 4.17 29.75 31.08
N ILE A 647 5.48 29.51 30.93
CA ILE A 647 6.46 30.58 30.68
C ILE A 647 6.11 31.30 29.37
N ARG A 648 5.88 30.57 28.27
CA ARG A 648 5.53 31.16 26.97
C ARG A 648 4.26 32.01 27.06
N ASP A 649 3.20 31.50 27.69
CA ASP A 649 1.92 32.20 27.81
C ASP A 649 2.07 33.49 28.62
N GLU A 650 2.85 33.46 29.70
CA GLU A 650 3.17 34.65 30.49
C GLU A 650 4.01 35.66 29.68
N LEU A 651 4.99 35.22 28.90
CA LEU A 651 5.75 36.11 28.01
C LEU A 651 4.83 36.81 27.00
N ARG A 652 3.88 36.09 26.39
CA ARG A 652 2.89 36.67 25.48
C ARG A 652 1.99 37.69 26.17
N ARG A 653 1.59 37.42 27.42
CA ARG A 653 0.81 38.35 28.24
C ARG A 653 1.56 39.65 28.52
N LEU A 654 2.88 39.58 28.67
CA LEU A 654 3.72 40.75 28.91
C LEU A 654 3.96 41.58 27.64
N VAL A 655 3.92 40.99 26.43
CA VAL A 655 4.22 41.67 25.14
C VAL A 655 3.62 43.08 24.99
N PRO A 656 2.32 43.34 25.31
CA PRO A 656 1.71 44.66 25.12
C PRO A 656 2.32 45.76 26.02
N SER A 657 2.95 45.38 27.13
CA SER A 657 3.50 46.29 28.15
C SER A 657 4.97 46.65 27.96
N GLN A 658 5.62 46.16 26.89
CA GLN A 658 7.07 46.24 26.71
C GLN A 658 7.50 47.24 25.62
N THR A 659 8.79 47.62 25.64
CA THR A 659 9.38 48.48 24.60
C THR A 659 9.36 47.81 23.23
N PRO A 660 9.42 48.56 22.11
CA PRO A 660 9.37 47.98 20.75
C PRO A 660 10.41 46.88 20.50
N ASP A 661 11.65 47.06 20.97
CA ASP A 661 12.72 46.09 20.80
C ASP A 661 12.47 44.82 21.63
N THR A 662 12.07 44.99 22.89
CA THR A 662 11.70 43.88 23.79
C THR A 662 10.49 43.12 23.25
N LYS A 663 9.50 43.83 22.72
CA LYS A 663 8.33 43.24 22.06
C LYS A 663 8.73 42.36 20.87
N ARG A 664 9.64 42.82 20.01
CA ARG A 664 10.16 42.01 18.90
C ARG A 664 10.90 40.79 19.42
N ALA A 665 11.76 40.93 20.43
CA ALA A 665 12.48 39.81 21.03
C ALA A 665 11.54 38.76 21.65
N LEU A 666 10.51 39.20 22.39
CA LEU A 666 9.51 38.33 23.00
C LEU A 666 8.67 37.59 21.96
N LEU A 667 8.22 38.26 20.90
CA LEU A 667 7.48 37.61 19.83
C LEU A 667 8.35 36.55 19.13
N THR A 668 9.59 36.90 18.75
CA THR A 668 10.53 35.94 18.16
C THR A 668 10.77 34.73 19.06
N MET A 669 10.96 34.94 20.36
CA MET A 669 11.17 33.85 21.32
C MET A 669 9.93 32.97 21.48
N THR A 670 8.75 33.56 21.66
CA THR A 670 7.50 32.80 21.84
C THR A 670 7.10 32.04 20.58
N ASP A 671 7.42 32.56 19.39
CA ASP A 671 7.29 31.85 18.11
C ASP A 671 8.33 30.74 17.98
N ARG A 672 9.61 30.96 18.35
CA ARG A 672 10.65 29.90 18.34
C ARG A 672 10.27 28.73 19.25
N ILE A 673 9.80 29.02 20.47
CA ILE A 673 9.37 27.99 21.43
C ILE A 673 8.27 27.12 20.81
N ARG A 674 7.24 27.74 20.22
CA ARG A 674 6.12 27.02 19.60
C ARG A 674 6.54 26.28 18.33
N ASP A 675 7.19 26.96 17.40
CA ASP A 675 7.32 26.51 16.01
C ASP A 675 8.63 25.73 15.73
N ALA A 676 9.59 25.77 16.66
CA ALA A 676 10.87 25.07 16.57
C ALA A 676 11.16 24.20 17.80
N ASP A 677 11.34 24.80 18.98
CA ASP A 677 11.86 24.08 20.15
C ASP A 677 10.95 22.90 20.55
N LEU A 678 9.63 23.14 20.61
CA LEU A 678 8.64 22.09 20.91
C LEU A 678 8.26 21.23 19.70
N THR A 679 8.09 21.84 18.51
CA THR A 679 7.80 21.14 17.24
C THR A 679 8.83 20.04 16.95
N ASN A 680 10.12 20.34 17.14
CA ASN A 680 11.20 19.38 16.89
C ASN A 680 11.20 18.20 17.89
N LEU A 681 10.50 18.34 19.01
CA LEU A 681 10.29 17.28 20.00
C LEU A 681 8.93 16.57 19.86
N GLY A 682 8.14 16.88 18.82
CA GLY A 682 6.83 16.29 18.64
C GLY A 682 5.74 16.90 19.53
N VAL A 683 5.90 18.17 19.91
CA VAL A 683 4.95 18.88 20.76
C VAL A 683 4.39 20.11 20.03
N TYR A 684 3.07 20.17 19.92
CA TYR A 684 2.33 21.29 19.35
C TYR A 684 1.56 22.03 20.45
N LEU A 685 1.63 23.36 20.44
CA LEU A 685 0.85 24.21 21.34
C LEU A 685 -0.33 24.82 20.58
N ASP A 686 -1.54 24.50 21.04
CA ASP A 686 -2.79 25.06 20.52
C ASP A 686 -3.22 26.25 21.39
N ASP A 687 -3.14 27.44 20.81
CA ASP A 687 -3.46 28.71 21.50
C ASP A 687 -4.98 28.84 21.68
N ARG A 688 -5.45 28.98 22.92
CA ARG A 688 -6.88 29.13 23.23
C ARG A 688 -7.27 30.61 23.44
N PRO A 689 -8.52 30.99 23.11
CA PRO A 689 -9.03 32.35 23.34
C PRO A 689 -9.16 32.69 24.84
N ASP A 690 -9.41 33.96 25.12
CA ASP A 690 -9.79 34.48 26.46
C ASP A 690 -8.77 34.25 27.59
N GLY A 691 -7.48 34.13 27.27
CA GLY A 691 -6.41 33.99 28.25
C GLY A 691 -6.34 32.60 28.90
N GLN A 692 -7.01 31.60 28.32
CA GLN A 692 -6.83 30.21 28.71
C GLN A 692 -5.40 29.73 28.40
N PRO A 693 -4.82 28.83 29.22
CA PRO A 693 -3.51 28.25 28.94
C PRO A 693 -3.48 27.58 27.56
N SER A 694 -2.33 27.55 26.89
CA SER A 694 -2.19 26.80 25.65
C SER A 694 -2.37 25.30 25.91
N LEU A 695 -3.06 24.60 24.99
CA LEU A 695 -3.25 23.15 25.09
C LEU A 695 -2.05 22.42 24.48
N ILE A 696 -1.42 21.55 25.25
CA ILE A 696 -0.23 20.79 24.83
C ILE A 696 -0.68 19.51 24.13
N LYS A 697 -0.30 19.35 22.86
CA LYS A 697 -0.62 18.20 22.02
C LYS A 697 0.64 17.47 21.60
N PHE A 698 0.64 16.14 21.75
CA PHE A 698 1.70 15.28 21.23
C PHE A 698 1.33 14.83 19.83
N ILE A 699 2.22 15.11 18.87
CA ILE A 699 2.10 14.75 17.46
C ILE A 699 3.49 14.31 17.01
N PRO A 700 3.65 13.22 16.25
CA PRO A 700 4.97 12.78 15.80
C PRO A 700 5.82 13.92 15.21
N ALA A 701 7.07 14.06 15.65
CA ALA A 701 7.93 15.17 15.25
C ALA A 701 8.10 15.24 13.72
N GLU A 702 8.20 14.09 13.06
CA GLU A 702 8.28 13.99 11.59
C GLU A 702 7.07 14.61 10.90
N GLU A 703 5.85 14.41 11.43
CA GLU A 703 4.63 15.01 10.88
C GLU A 703 4.62 16.53 11.04
N LEU A 704 5.02 17.02 12.22
CA LEU A 704 5.09 18.45 12.50
C LEU A 704 6.16 19.15 11.64
N ILE A 705 7.33 18.52 11.49
CA ILE A 705 8.42 19.03 10.65
C ILE A 705 7.99 19.07 9.20
N ARG A 706 7.38 17.99 8.67
CA ARG A 706 6.86 17.94 7.30
C ARG A 706 5.81 19.02 7.07
N ALA A 707 4.86 19.21 7.99
CA ALA A 707 3.84 20.25 7.88
C ALA A 707 4.45 21.67 7.85
N ARG A 708 5.49 21.91 8.64
CA ARG A 708 6.25 23.17 8.64
C ARG A 708 6.97 23.40 7.30
N GLU A 709 7.63 22.37 6.78
CA GLU A 709 8.34 22.41 5.50
C GLU A 709 7.38 22.62 4.32
N GLU A 710 6.24 21.94 4.29
CA GLU A 710 5.20 22.14 3.28
C GLU A 710 4.63 23.56 3.31
N LYS A 711 4.37 24.10 4.51
CA LYS A 711 3.91 25.48 4.66
C LYS A 711 4.95 26.46 4.13
N ALA A 712 6.22 26.27 4.49
CA ALA A 712 7.32 27.10 3.99
C ALA A 712 7.46 26.99 2.46
N ALA A 713 7.30 25.80 1.88
CA ALA A 713 7.33 25.57 0.44
C ALA A 713 6.16 26.29 -0.27
N ARG A 714 4.93 26.21 0.26
CA ARG A 714 3.76 26.94 -0.28
C ARG A 714 3.94 28.45 -0.20
N GLU A 715 4.49 28.95 0.90
CA GLU A 715 4.79 30.38 1.06
C GLU A 715 5.87 30.84 0.09
N ALA A 716 6.93 30.05 -0.10
CA ALA A 716 7.97 30.29 -1.10
C ALA A 716 7.43 30.26 -2.53
N GLU A 717 6.56 29.31 -2.87
CA GLU A 717 5.90 29.23 -4.18
C GLU A 717 4.99 30.46 -4.41
N LYS A 718 4.22 30.86 -3.39
CA LYS A 718 3.36 32.06 -3.47
C LYS A 718 4.20 33.33 -3.64
N ALA A 719 5.34 33.42 -2.96
CA ALA A 719 6.29 34.52 -3.12
C ALA A 719 6.91 34.53 -4.52
N ALA A 720 7.33 33.37 -5.04
CA ALA A 720 7.88 33.20 -6.38
C ALA A 720 6.85 33.61 -7.46
N LYS A 721 5.59 33.13 -7.36
CA LYS A 721 4.50 33.53 -8.26
C LYS A 721 4.22 35.02 -8.21
N LYS A 722 4.27 35.63 -7.02
CA LYS A 722 4.08 37.08 -6.85
C LYS A 722 5.20 37.87 -7.52
N GLU A 723 6.43 37.39 -7.41
CA GLU A 723 7.60 38.02 -8.03
C GLU A 723 7.61 37.84 -9.55
N GLU A 724 7.30 36.64 -10.04
CA GLU A 724 7.12 36.36 -11.48
C GLU A 724 6.03 37.27 -12.08
N ALA A 725 4.88 37.42 -11.39
CA ALA A 725 3.82 38.32 -11.83
C ALA A 725 4.26 39.80 -11.82
N ARG A 726 5.11 40.22 -10.88
CA ARG A 726 5.69 41.58 -10.84
C ARG A 726 6.59 41.82 -12.06
N LEU A 727 7.52 40.91 -12.33
CA LEU A 727 8.45 40.98 -13.46
C LEU A 727 7.70 40.93 -14.81
N ALA A 728 6.68 40.08 -14.94
CA ALA A 728 5.84 40.01 -16.14
C ALA A 728 5.08 41.32 -16.39
N ARG A 729 4.56 41.95 -15.33
CA ARG A 729 3.89 43.26 -15.43
C ARG A 729 4.85 44.37 -15.84
N GLU A 730 6.04 44.42 -15.24
CA GLU A 730 7.08 45.40 -15.59
C GLU A 730 7.52 45.25 -17.06
N LYS A 731 7.75 44.02 -17.53
CA LYS A 731 8.05 43.74 -18.93
C LYS A 731 6.92 44.18 -19.87
N ALA A 732 5.67 43.86 -19.53
CA ALA A 732 4.51 44.25 -20.34
C ALA A 732 4.32 45.78 -20.41
N GLU A 733 4.56 46.49 -19.30
CA GLU A 733 4.51 47.96 -19.26
C GLU A 733 5.64 48.57 -20.11
N GLN A 734 6.85 48.00 -20.06
CA GLN A 734 7.97 48.43 -20.90
C GLN A 734 7.69 48.20 -22.39
N GLU A 735 7.20 47.03 -22.79
CA GLU A 735 6.83 46.75 -24.18
C GLU A 735 5.69 47.65 -24.67
N ALA A 736 4.69 47.93 -23.82
CA ALA A 736 3.61 48.86 -24.14
C ALA A 736 4.14 50.30 -24.32
N ARG A 737 5.08 50.72 -23.48
CA ARG A 737 5.75 52.02 -23.59
C ARG A 737 6.56 52.14 -24.87
N GLU A 738 7.35 51.13 -25.23
CA GLU A 738 8.11 51.13 -26.49
C GLU A 738 7.19 51.15 -27.72
N LYS A 739 6.12 50.33 -27.73
CA LYS A 739 5.11 50.38 -28.80
C LYS A 739 4.45 51.75 -28.89
N ALA A 740 4.16 52.40 -27.76
CA ALA A 740 3.59 53.73 -27.72
C ALA A 740 4.54 54.83 -28.23
N LYS A 741 5.85 54.58 -28.39
CA LYS A 741 6.77 55.56 -29.01
C LYS A 741 6.57 55.71 -30.52
N VAL A 742 6.04 54.69 -31.18
CA VAL A 742 5.78 54.75 -32.62
C VAL A 742 4.68 55.77 -32.88
N ARG A 743 4.96 56.74 -33.75
CA ARG A 743 3.98 57.74 -34.14
C ARG A 743 2.80 57.07 -34.87
N PRO A 744 1.55 57.50 -34.63
CA PRO A 744 0.39 56.91 -35.29
C PRO A 744 0.49 56.96 -36.82
N GLU A 745 1.11 58.02 -37.36
CA GLU A 745 1.33 58.21 -38.79
C GLU A 745 2.31 57.20 -39.42
N ASP A 746 3.19 56.58 -38.60
CA ASP A 746 4.24 55.68 -39.06
C ASP A 746 3.92 54.21 -38.81
N MET A 747 2.87 53.92 -38.03
CA MET A 747 2.49 52.58 -37.56
C MET A 747 2.32 51.54 -38.68
N PHE A 748 1.83 51.93 -39.86
CA PHE A 748 1.54 51.00 -40.96
C PHE A 748 2.49 51.14 -42.16
N LYS A 749 3.49 52.04 -42.09
CA LYS A 749 4.36 52.34 -43.24
C LYS A 749 5.35 51.22 -43.54
N GLU A 750 5.74 50.45 -42.52
CA GLU A 750 6.66 49.30 -42.65
C GLU A 750 5.94 47.98 -42.96
N ASP A 751 4.60 47.98 -43.03
CA ASP A 751 3.83 46.78 -43.33
C ASP A 751 3.77 46.55 -44.85
N GLU A 752 4.48 45.51 -45.31
CA GLU A 752 4.65 45.20 -46.74
C GLU A 752 3.34 44.91 -47.49
N ARG A 753 2.22 44.73 -46.78
CA ARG A 753 0.91 44.47 -47.40
C ARG A 753 0.30 45.72 -48.04
N TYR A 754 0.78 46.90 -47.70
CA TYR A 754 0.19 48.18 -48.12
C TYR A 754 1.13 48.94 -49.06
N GLY A 755 0.55 49.63 -50.03
CA GLY A 755 1.28 50.37 -51.07
C GLY A 755 1.04 51.88 -51.07
N ALA A 756 0.00 52.36 -50.39
CA ALA A 756 -0.29 53.79 -50.24
C ALA A 756 -1.04 54.07 -48.93
N TRP A 757 -0.87 55.29 -48.39
CA TRP A 757 -1.43 55.74 -47.11
C TRP A 757 -2.02 57.15 -47.25
N ASP A 758 -2.97 57.50 -46.38
CA ASP A 758 -3.50 58.86 -46.27
C ASP A 758 -2.61 59.77 -45.38
N GLU A 759 -3.02 61.04 -45.19
CA GLU A 759 -2.31 62.01 -44.36
C GLU A 759 -2.19 61.61 -42.88
N ALA A 760 -3.10 60.75 -42.40
CA ALA A 760 -3.06 60.20 -41.04
C ALA A 760 -2.20 58.94 -40.94
N GLY A 761 -1.64 58.45 -42.05
CA GLY A 761 -0.85 57.23 -42.13
C GLY A 761 -1.68 55.94 -42.17
N LEU A 762 -2.99 56.03 -42.46
CA LEU A 762 -3.85 54.85 -42.65
C LEU A 762 -3.70 54.29 -44.07
N PRO A 763 -3.52 52.97 -44.23
CA PRO A 763 -3.45 52.35 -45.55
C PRO A 763 -4.69 52.59 -46.41
N THR A 764 -4.50 53.09 -47.63
CA THR A 764 -5.55 53.30 -48.62
C THR A 764 -5.51 52.24 -49.72
N LYS A 765 -4.31 51.72 -50.04
CA LYS A 765 -4.10 50.67 -51.04
C LYS A 765 -3.28 49.50 -50.53
N MET A 766 -3.61 48.32 -51.03
CA MET A 766 -2.83 47.09 -50.90
C MET A 766 -1.58 47.17 -51.79
N LYS A 767 -0.59 46.29 -51.56
CA LYS A 767 0.67 46.22 -52.34
C LYS A 767 0.44 46.00 -53.84
N ASP A 768 -0.63 45.29 -54.19
CA ASP A 768 -1.03 45.02 -55.58
C ASP A 768 -1.77 46.20 -56.25
N GLY A 769 -1.94 47.32 -55.55
CA GLY A 769 -2.59 48.54 -56.02
C GLY A 769 -4.11 48.55 -55.88
N SER A 770 -4.73 47.48 -55.37
CA SER A 770 -6.16 47.42 -55.05
C SER A 770 -6.51 48.24 -53.80
N ASP A 771 -7.75 48.70 -53.69
CA ASP A 771 -8.21 49.45 -52.53
C ASP A 771 -8.34 48.54 -51.29
N VAL A 772 -7.97 49.05 -50.12
CA VAL A 772 -8.12 48.30 -48.86
C VAL A 772 -9.62 48.03 -48.59
N PRO A 773 -10.03 46.76 -48.38
CA PRO A 773 -11.43 46.42 -48.11
C PRO A 773 -12.02 47.18 -46.93
N LYS A 774 -13.28 47.63 -47.04
CA LYS A 774 -13.96 48.43 -45.99
C LYS A 774 -13.95 47.80 -44.59
N SER A 775 -14.06 46.47 -44.50
CA SER A 775 -13.96 45.72 -43.23
C SER A 775 -12.57 45.82 -42.61
N GLN A 776 -11.52 45.74 -43.43
CA GLN A 776 -10.12 45.87 -43.02
C GLN A 776 -9.79 47.32 -42.65
N ALA A 777 -10.25 48.30 -43.42
CA ALA A 777 -10.08 49.73 -43.12
C ALA A 777 -10.66 50.11 -41.75
N LYS A 778 -11.83 49.57 -41.38
CA LYS A 778 -12.43 49.77 -40.05
C LYS A 778 -11.56 49.19 -38.93
N SER A 779 -10.94 48.03 -39.17
CA SER A 779 -10.03 47.39 -38.22
C SER A 779 -8.73 48.20 -38.05
N LEU A 780 -8.12 48.63 -39.16
CA LEU A 780 -6.92 49.46 -39.17
C LEU A 780 -7.14 50.80 -38.47
N LYS A 781 -8.30 51.46 -38.72
CA LYS A 781 -8.67 52.69 -38.02
C LYS A 781 -8.77 52.49 -36.50
N LYS A 782 -9.34 51.37 -36.05
CA LYS A 782 -9.42 51.04 -34.61
C LYS A 782 -8.03 50.82 -34.00
N MET A 783 -7.12 50.17 -34.73
CA MET A 783 -5.73 49.99 -34.29
C MET A 783 -5.00 51.33 -34.21
N TRP A 784 -5.16 52.18 -35.22
CA TRP A 784 -4.61 53.53 -35.29
C TRP A 784 -5.10 54.40 -34.13
N GLU A 785 -6.41 54.42 -33.84
CA GLU A 785 -6.98 55.21 -32.74
C GLU A 785 -6.43 54.76 -31.38
N LYS A 786 -6.24 53.45 -31.20
CA LYS A 786 -5.62 52.89 -30.00
C LYS A 786 -4.16 53.34 -29.87
N GLN A 787 -3.41 53.32 -30.96
CA GLN A 787 -2.02 53.78 -31.00
C GLN A 787 -1.92 55.28 -30.74
N ARG A 788 -2.77 56.09 -31.37
CA ARG A 788 -2.86 57.54 -31.13
C ARG A 788 -3.08 57.86 -29.67
N LYS A 789 -4.05 57.18 -29.03
CA LYS A 789 -4.32 57.36 -27.61
C LYS A 789 -3.12 56.97 -26.75
N ALA A 790 -2.48 55.84 -27.02
CA ALA A 790 -1.29 55.39 -26.29
C ALA A 790 -0.10 56.35 -26.44
N HIS A 791 0.16 56.84 -27.66
CA HIS A 791 1.23 57.79 -27.96
C HIS A 791 0.98 59.16 -27.31
N GLU A 792 -0.26 59.66 -27.34
CA GLU A 792 -0.66 60.91 -26.67
C GLU A 792 -0.54 60.81 -25.14
N GLU A 793 -0.97 59.69 -24.55
CA GLU A 793 -0.82 59.44 -23.12
C GLU A 793 0.66 59.35 -22.70
N LEU A 794 1.52 58.73 -23.52
CA LEU A 794 2.96 58.70 -23.29
C LEU A 794 3.58 60.11 -23.37
N LYS A 795 3.15 60.91 -24.35
CA LYS A 795 3.56 62.32 -24.52
C LYS A 795 3.19 63.15 -23.30
N ALA A 796 1.96 63.01 -22.81
CA ALA A 796 1.46 63.73 -21.64
C ALA A 796 2.21 63.38 -20.34
N LYS A 797 2.74 62.16 -20.24
CA LYS A 797 3.54 61.69 -19.10
C LYS A 797 5.05 61.99 -19.24
N GLY A 798 5.47 62.74 -20.27
CA GLY A 798 6.87 63.11 -20.51
C GLY A 798 7.77 61.94 -20.95
N GLY A 799 7.18 60.90 -21.55
CA GLY A 799 7.88 59.66 -21.93
C GLY A 799 8.36 59.58 -23.38
N LEU A 800 8.25 60.67 -24.14
CA LEU A 800 8.65 60.83 -25.55
C LEU A 800 9.77 61.85 -25.71
#